data_AF-A0A1A8Y3P7-F1
#
_entry.id   AF-A0A1A8Y3P7-F1
#
_cell.length_a   1.000
_cell.length_b   1.000
_cell.length_c   1.000
_cell.angle_alpha   90.00
_cell.angle_beta   90.00
_cell.angle_gamma   90.00
#
_symmetry.space_group_name_H-M   'P 1'
#
loop_
_entity.id
_entity.type
_entity.pdbx_description
1 polymer ?
#
loop_
_entity_poly.entity_id
_entity_poly.type
_entity_poly.pdbx_seq_one_letter_code
_entity_poly.pdbx_strand_id
1 'polypeptide(L)'
;MSVDFPVERIMKRDLLECAPSMSVREASKRMCEAGCGSIVVVDEGRPVGIWTESDALSGAWHSTADLDQPVSTFMSTPVQSIPAQTTLGEATRHFRLAGVRHFLVNDDQGHHKGIISQTDVVRSQGVAFFMRARIVGSLIQEPPNCVEMDTSFGEVRQLMLERNLDAVIVRSGEHYGIITKRDVVGALSQQKIEANAGELASFPLVTIRHDATLLQARDVFIQNHIRHLGLMDDRQMPIGLLTFRDLFDTVEHEYVNGLLPELELQTERLLQSQREIARQVSLTDAILNALPINVFVKDEKGRLIIANEMSAKTTGRPLAEIIGRTDDELFPPEVAKRLLADDARVRSANQTLVREELLDDGRTLLARKCLVQVDGAELLIGASMDVTDWKRADALMVSSHHVLELIAGGSELTVVLETLCRRMETHLPGSSCSILLLDADGQHLRHAAAPSLPETYALAVDRVSIGPSAGSCGAAAFLGEQVIVEDIANSPLWADRLDFAKQYNWRACWSTPFFSAARKVLGTFAISYPHTKRPDYNDLMVITHATRMASVAVERWQQITELQRLATTDQLTDLSNRAHFLDNAEVELRRAGRFNRELVVLMIDIDLFKQINDRHGHATGDEALRVFSRVLGKETRAFDLLGRIGGEEFAVVLPETSIEAGLQIAERLREAVEKSSFVFHDGPSIRFTVSIGASRLQAGDNLDSLLARADDALYRAKHAGRNRIERA
;
A
#
# COMPACT_ATOMS: atom_id res chain seq x y z
N MET A 1 13.94 -15.55 -45.54
CA MET A 1 15.27 -14.91 -45.65
C MET A 1 15.70 -14.98 -47.11
N SER A 2 15.44 -13.90 -47.87
CA SER A 2 16.06 -13.71 -49.19
C SER A 2 17.47 -13.18 -48.96
N VAL A 3 18.49 -13.77 -49.57
CA VAL A 3 19.85 -13.24 -49.54
C VAL A 3 19.87 -12.07 -50.52
N ASP A 4 19.77 -10.85 -50.02
CA ASP A 4 20.03 -9.65 -50.81
C ASP A 4 21.55 -9.54 -51.04
N PHE A 5 21.98 -9.45 -52.30
CA PHE A 5 23.39 -9.45 -52.67
C PHE A 5 23.66 -8.38 -53.74
N PRO A 6 24.92 -7.90 -53.90
CA PRO A 6 25.20 -6.75 -54.74
C PRO A 6 25.06 -7.04 -56.25
N VAL A 7 24.67 -6.02 -57.01
CA VAL A 7 24.44 -6.09 -58.48
C VAL A 7 25.68 -6.54 -59.27
N GLU A 8 26.88 -6.35 -58.74
CA GLU A 8 28.12 -6.80 -59.37
C GLU A 8 28.19 -8.32 -59.63
N ARG A 9 27.38 -9.10 -58.90
CA ARG A 9 27.30 -10.57 -59.07
C ARG A 9 26.52 -10.99 -60.32
N ILE A 10 25.64 -10.13 -60.83
CA ILE A 10 24.70 -10.46 -61.91
C ILE A 10 24.80 -9.54 -63.12
N MET A 11 25.60 -8.47 -63.04
CA MET A 11 25.85 -7.58 -64.18
C MET A 11 26.53 -8.32 -65.34
N LYS A 12 26.25 -7.89 -66.56
CA LYS A 12 27.00 -8.32 -67.75
C LYS A 12 28.26 -7.48 -67.90
N ARG A 13 29.40 -8.14 -68.06
CA ARG A 13 30.73 -7.50 -68.13
C ARG A 13 31.16 -7.13 -69.55
N ASP A 14 30.66 -7.85 -70.54
CA ASP A 14 30.97 -7.60 -71.95
C ASP A 14 30.02 -6.52 -72.50
N LEU A 15 30.47 -5.27 -72.48
CA LEU A 15 29.74 -4.12 -73.01
C LEU A 15 29.91 -4.06 -74.54
N LEU A 16 28.80 -4.12 -75.28
CA LEU A 16 28.83 -3.80 -76.70
C LEU A 16 28.89 -2.27 -76.86
N GLU A 17 29.92 -1.76 -77.52
CA GLU A 17 30.19 -0.33 -77.67
C GLU A 17 30.23 0.11 -79.13
N CYS A 18 29.78 1.34 -79.42
CA CYS A 18 29.89 1.99 -80.73
C CYS A 18 30.24 3.48 -80.64
N ALA A 19 30.80 4.04 -81.71
CA ALA A 19 31.03 5.47 -81.83
C ALA A 19 29.72 6.23 -82.12
N PRO A 20 29.59 7.51 -81.71
CA PRO A 20 28.38 8.31 -81.93
C PRO A 20 27.97 8.47 -83.40
N SER A 21 28.95 8.39 -84.30
CA SER A 21 28.77 8.50 -85.75
C SER A 21 28.40 7.18 -86.45
N MET A 22 28.39 6.05 -85.73
CA MET A 22 28.00 4.76 -86.31
C MET A 22 26.54 4.83 -86.81
N SER A 23 26.27 4.31 -88.01
CA SER A 23 24.90 4.31 -88.52
C SER A 23 24.01 3.35 -87.73
N VAL A 24 22.71 3.65 -87.68
CA VAL A 24 21.69 2.77 -87.09
C VAL A 24 21.70 1.39 -87.74
N ARG A 25 21.95 1.32 -89.05
CA ARG A 25 22.14 0.06 -89.79
C ARG A 25 23.26 -0.80 -89.20
N GLU A 26 24.43 -0.22 -88.97
CA GLU A 26 25.58 -0.97 -88.46
C GLU A 26 25.44 -1.29 -86.97
N ALA A 27 24.89 -0.35 -86.19
CA ALA A 27 24.63 -0.60 -84.78
C ALA A 27 23.58 -1.70 -84.55
N SER A 28 22.48 -1.71 -85.34
CA SER A 28 21.48 -2.79 -85.27
C SER A 28 22.07 -4.14 -85.64
N LYS A 29 22.91 -4.19 -86.68
CA LYS A 29 23.65 -5.40 -87.07
C LYS A 29 24.53 -5.92 -85.93
N ARG A 30 25.33 -5.05 -85.31
CA ARG A 30 26.18 -5.43 -84.17
C ARG A 30 25.37 -5.90 -82.96
N MET A 31 24.24 -5.27 -82.66
CA MET A 31 23.32 -5.70 -81.61
C MET A 31 22.74 -7.09 -81.90
N CYS A 32 22.32 -7.35 -83.13
CA CYS A 32 21.81 -8.66 -83.56
C CYS A 32 22.89 -9.75 -83.48
N GLU A 33 24.11 -9.49 -83.97
CA GLU A 33 25.24 -10.42 -83.94
C GLU A 33 25.71 -10.74 -82.51
N ALA A 34 25.74 -9.74 -81.63
CA ALA A 34 26.08 -9.91 -80.22
C ALA A 34 24.92 -10.49 -79.37
N GLY A 35 23.71 -10.56 -79.93
CA GLY A 35 22.52 -11.01 -79.21
C GLY A 35 22.15 -10.14 -78.01
N CYS A 36 22.45 -8.84 -78.04
CA CYS A 36 22.18 -7.91 -76.93
C CYS A 36 21.03 -6.94 -77.27
N GLY A 37 20.32 -6.49 -76.23
CA GLY A 37 19.19 -5.55 -76.36
C GLY A 37 19.57 -4.07 -76.30
N SER A 38 20.86 -3.78 -76.17
CA SER A 38 21.40 -2.42 -76.10
C SER A 38 22.86 -2.37 -76.54
N ILE A 39 23.28 -1.21 -77.07
CA ILE A 39 24.67 -0.86 -77.37
C ILE A 39 25.00 0.47 -76.70
N VAL A 40 26.14 0.54 -76.02
CA VAL A 40 26.61 1.75 -75.36
C VAL A 40 27.30 2.63 -76.39
N VAL A 41 26.95 3.91 -76.43
CA VAL A 41 27.57 4.89 -77.32
C VAL A 41 28.70 5.55 -76.56
N VAL A 42 29.92 5.41 -77.06
CA VAL A 42 31.16 5.83 -76.39
C VAL A 42 31.88 6.86 -77.25
N ASP A 43 32.15 8.03 -76.69
CA ASP A 43 32.94 9.10 -77.30
C ASP A 43 34.19 9.35 -76.47
N GLU A 44 35.36 9.38 -77.10
CA GLU A 44 36.67 9.52 -76.44
C GLU A 44 36.89 8.59 -75.22
N GLY A 45 36.35 7.37 -75.27
CA GLY A 45 36.46 6.39 -74.18
C GLY A 45 35.49 6.59 -73.01
N ARG A 46 34.52 7.52 -73.13
CA ARG A 46 33.46 7.76 -72.14
C ARG A 46 32.08 7.41 -72.72
N PRO A 47 31.23 6.68 -71.99
CA PRO A 47 29.84 6.48 -72.36
C PRO A 47 29.07 7.81 -72.37
N VAL A 48 28.60 8.21 -73.55
CA VAL A 48 27.81 9.44 -73.76
C VAL A 48 26.31 9.15 -73.92
N GLY A 49 25.95 7.91 -74.20
CA GLY A 49 24.57 7.47 -74.30
C GLY A 49 24.43 5.96 -74.44
N ILE A 50 23.20 5.50 -74.56
CA ILE A 50 22.87 4.09 -74.80
C ILE A 50 21.77 4.03 -75.86
N TRP A 51 21.93 3.17 -76.85
CA TRP A 51 20.90 2.90 -77.84
C TRP A 51 20.33 1.50 -77.59
N THR A 52 19.02 1.40 -77.44
CA THR A 52 18.30 0.20 -77.00
C THR A 52 17.24 -0.23 -78.01
N GLU A 53 16.70 -1.44 -77.82
CA GLU A 53 15.51 -1.93 -78.54
C GLU A 53 14.33 -0.93 -78.54
N SER A 54 14.15 -0.12 -77.48
CA SER A 54 13.11 0.92 -77.44
C SER A 54 13.44 2.10 -78.34
N ASP A 55 14.70 2.51 -78.36
CA ASP A 55 15.15 3.66 -79.15
C ASP A 55 15.06 3.38 -80.66
N ALA A 56 15.16 2.12 -81.07
CA ALA A 56 14.96 1.69 -82.46
C ALA A 56 13.56 2.00 -83.03
N LEU A 57 12.55 2.21 -82.17
CA LEU A 57 11.20 2.61 -82.61
C LEU A 57 11.10 4.09 -82.98
N SER A 58 12.02 4.93 -82.51
CA SER A 58 11.91 6.40 -82.60
C SER A 58 12.16 6.95 -84.02
N GLY A 59 12.83 6.20 -84.88
CA GLY A 59 13.07 6.62 -86.27
C GLY A 59 11.87 6.34 -87.18
N ALA A 60 11.65 7.24 -88.15
CA ALA A 60 10.53 7.14 -89.07
C ALA A 60 10.72 6.09 -90.19
N TRP A 61 11.96 5.61 -90.40
CA TRP A 61 12.38 4.51 -91.30
C TRP A 61 11.50 4.33 -92.55
N HIS A 62 11.34 5.39 -93.35
CA HIS A 62 10.53 5.37 -94.56
C HIS A 62 11.28 4.74 -95.76
N SER A 63 12.61 4.80 -95.73
CA SER A 63 13.48 4.24 -96.77
C SER A 63 14.74 3.64 -96.16
N THR A 64 15.43 2.78 -96.92
CA THR A 64 16.67 2.15 -96.43
C THR A 64 17.77 3.18 -96.20
N ALA A 65 17.73 4.34 -96.87
CA ALA A 65 18.66 5.45 -96.66
C ALA A 65 18.52 6.08 -95.26
N ASP A 66 17.34 6.00 -94.63
CA ASP A 66 17.14 6.55 -93.28
C ASP A 66 18.00 5.82 -92.24
N LEU A 67 18.38 4.55 -92.51
CA LEU A 67 19.19 3.72 -91.61
C LEU A 67 20.66 4.16 -91.54
N ASP A 68 21.11 5.03 -92.45
CA ASP A 68 22.49 5.53 -92.47
C ASP A 68 22.70 6.74 -91.54
N GLN A 69 21.63 7.23 -90.90
CA GLN A 69 21.70 8.25 -89.86
C GLN A 69 22.48 7.74 -88.63
N PRO A 70 23.21 8.63 -87.93
CA PRO A 70 24.05 8.24 -86.79
C PRO A 70 23.20 7.85 -85.58
N VAL A 71 23.64 6.83 -84.83
CA VAL A 71 22.97 6.37 -83.60
C VAL A 71 22.85 7.44 -82.54
N SER A 72 23.76 8.42 -82.51
CA SER A 72 23.69 9.55 -81.58
C SER A 72 22.42 10.39 -81.72
N THR A 73 21.74 10.36 -82.87
CA THR A 73 20.45 11.04 -83.07
C THR A 73 19.30 10.35 -82.33
N PHE A 74 19.42 9.05 -82.07
CA PHE A 74 18.33 8.22 -81.53
C PHE A 74 18.65 7.60 -80.17
N MET A 75 19.85 7.81 -79.62
CA MET A 75 20.25 7.24 -78.33
C MET A 75 19.58 7.94 -77.14
N SER A 76 19.36 7.19 -76.06
CA SER A 76 19.06 7.75 -74.75
C SER A 76 20.32 8.36 -74.12
N THR A 77 20.26 9.62 -73.68
CA THR A 77 21.38 10.35 -73.07
C THR A 77 20.89 11.28 -71.94
N PRO A 78 21.64 11.44 -70.83
CA PRO A 78 22.86 10.71 -70.47
C PRO A 78 22.57 9.26 -70.05
N VAL A 79 23.56 8.37 -70.22
CA VAL A 79 23.45 6.99 -69.74
C VAL A 79 23.48 6.96 -68.22
N GLN A 80 22.45 6.37 -67.60
CA GLN A 80 22.36 6.32 -66.14
C GLN A 80 23.25 5.21 -65.57
N SER A 81 23.75 5.41 -64.35
CA SER A 81 24.61 4.43 -63.68
C SER A 81 24.27 4.22 -62.19
N ILE A 82 24.66 3.06 -61.66
CA ILE A 82 24.55 2.69 -60.24
C ILE A 82 25.87 2.09 -59.72
N PRO A 83 26.17 2.18 -58.41
CA PRO A 83 27.33 1.53 -57.80
C PRO A 83 27.28 0.00 -57.87
N ALA A 84 28.44 -0.64 -57.99
CA ALA A 84 28.61 -2.11 -57.99
C ALA A 84 28.06 -2.79 -56.73
N GLN A 85 28.12 -2.10 -55.58
CA GLN A 85 27.68 -2.60 -54.27
C GLN A 85 26.18 -2.40 -54.01
N THR A 86 25.45 -1.73 -54.91
CA THR A 86 24.00 -1.59 -54.78
C THR A 86 23.34 -2.97 -54.66
N THR A 87 22.50 -3.15 -53.66
CA THR A 87 21.79 -4.41 -53.42
C THR A 87 20.71 -4.65 -54.48
N LEU A 88 20.21 -5.88 -54.64
CA LEU A 88 19.12 -6.17 -55.58
C LEU A 88 17.84 -5.40 -55.21
N GLY A 89 17.56 -5.26 -53.92
CA GLY A 89 16.42 -4.46 -53.43
C GLY A 89 16.55 -2.98 -53.81
N GLU A 90 17.72 -2.38 -53.61
CA GLU A 90 17.97 -0.99 -53.99
C GLU A 90 17.98 -0.78 -55.51
N ALA A 91 18.58 -1.70 -56.27
CA ALA A 91 18.60 -1.65 -57.74
C ALA A 91 17.17 -1.67 -58.31
N THR A 92 16.27 -2.46 -57.71
CA THR A 92 14.84 -2.48 -58.06
C THR A 92 14.22 -1.08 -57.93
N ARG A 93 14.49 -0.39 -56.82
CA ARG A 93 14.03 0.99 -56.58
C ARG A 93 14.64 1.99 -57.57
N HIS A 94 15.92 1.86 -57.89
CA HIS A 94 16.58 2.74 -58.86
C HIS A 94 15.96 2.63 -60.25
N PHE A 95 15.63 1.42 -60.72
CA PHE A 95 14.96 1.22 -62.01
C PHE A 95 13.58 1.89 -62.08
N ARG A 96 12.79 1.84 -61.00
CA ARG A 96 11.50 2.54 -60.93
C ARG A 96 11.68 4.05 -61.03
N LEU A 97 12.52 4.64 -60.18
CA LEU A 97 12.70 6.09 -60.10
C LEU A 97 13.23 6.68 -61.42
N ALA A 98 14.11 5.94 -62.09
CA ALA A 98 14.74 6.37 -63.33
C ALA A 98 13.90 6.13 -64.59
N GLY A 99 12.98 5.16 -64.56
CA GLY A 99 12.19 4.75 -65.73
C GLY A 99 13.01 4.09 -66.85
N VAL A 100 14.27 3.71 -66.59
CA VAL A 100 15.18 3.11 -67.58
C VAL A 100 15.18 1.58 -67.51
N ARG A 101 15.64 0.94 -68.58
CA ARG A 101 15.77 -0.53 -68.65
C ARG A 101 17.14 -1.07 -68.29
N HIS A 102 18.14 -0.21 -68.37
CA HIS A 102 19.53 -0.55 -68.17
C HIS A 102 20.21 0.53 -67.34
N PHE A 103 21.09 0.11 -66.44
CA PHE A 103 22.07 0.96 -65.79
C PHE A 103 23.46 0.47 -66.12
N LEU A 104 24.38 1.41 -66.36
CA LEU A 104 25.80 1.12 -66.24
C LEU A 104 26.14 0.86 -64.77
N VAL A 105 26.98 -0.13 -64.52
CA VAL A 105 27.46 -0.47 -63.18
C VAL A 105 28.88 0.06 -63.04
N ASN A 106 29.09 0.93 -62.05
CA ASN A 106 30.38 1.56 -61.81
C ASN A 106 31.09 0.94 -60.61
N ASP A 107 32.42 0.88 -60.65
CA ASP A 107 33.22 0.60 -59.46
C ASP A 107 33.26 1.79 -58.49
N ASP A 108 33.87 1.60 -57.32
CA ASP A 108 34.03 2.65 -56.30
C ASP A 108 34.93 3.81 -56.78
N GLN A 109 35.63 3.65 -57.90
CA GLN A 109 36.48 4.67 -58.54
C GLN A 109 35.76 5.40 -59.69
N GLY A 110 34.52 5.02 -60.00
CA GLY A 110 33.71 5.63 -61.06
C GLY A 110 33.93 5.05 -62.47
N HIS A 111 34.72 3.98 -62.62
CA HIS A 111 34.90 3.30 -63.90
C HIS A 111 33.76 2.33 -64.18
N HIS A 112 33.34 2.23 -65.45
CA HIS A 112 32.28 1.32 -65.87
C HIS A 112 32.79 -0.14 -65.89
N LYS A 113 32.16 -1.02 -65.10
CA LYS A 113 32.48 -2.46 -65.03
C LYS A 113 31.53 -3.35 -65.84
N GLY A 114 30.36 -2.84 -66.19
CA GLY A 114 29.33 -3.63 -66.84
C GLY A 114 27.99 -2.92 -66.95
N ILE A 115 26.97 -3.66 -67.36
CA ILE A 115 25.59 -3.20 -67.48
C ILE A 115 24.66 -4.18 -66.77
N ILE A 116 23.64 -3.66 -66.10
CA ILE A 116 22.57 -4.45 -65.52
C ILE A 116 21.24 -4.03 -66.12
N SER A 117 20.39 -5.00 -66.44
CA SER A 117 19.04 -4.77 -66.93
C SER A 117 17.98 -5.17 -65.90
N GLN A 118 16.75 -4.68 -66.07
CA GLN A 118 15.58 -5.17 -65.32
C GLN A 118 15.41 -6.70 -65.46
N THR A 119 15.82 -7.28 -66.59
CA THR A 119 15.77 -8.73 -66.82
C THR A 119 16.75 -9.49 -65.93
N ASP A 120 17.95 -8.96 -65.72
CA ASP A 120 18.96 -9.60 -64.89
C ASP A 120 18.50 -9.62 -63.41
N VAL A 121 17.81 -8.56 -62.96
CA VAL A 121 17.21 -8.50 -61.62
C VAL A 121 16.17 -9.59 -61.42
N VAL A 122 15.12 -9.65 -62.25
CA VAL A 122 14.02 -10.64 -62.09
C VAL A 122 14.52 -12.08 -62.20
N ARG A 123 15.51 -12.36 -63.08
CA ARG A 123 16.12 -13.71 -63.17
C ARG A 123 16.86 -14.13 -61.91
N SER A 124 17.38 -13.17 -61.17
CA SER A 124 18.23 -13.40 -60.00
C SER A 124 17.46 -13.36 -58.68
N GLN A 125 16.17 -12.97 -58.71
CA GLN A 125 15.31 -12.93 -57.53
C GLN A 125 14.93 -14.34 -57.04
N GLY A 126 14.92 -14.52 -55.72
CA GLY A 126 14.58 -15.78 -55.06
C GLY A 126 13.11 -16.18 -55.24
N VAL A 127 12.83 -17.48 -55.16
CA VAL A 127 11.47 -18.07 -55.33
C VAL A 127 10.43 -17.49 -54.36
N ALA A 128 10.87 -17.02 -53.18
CA ALA A 128 10.00 -16.48 -52.14
C ALA A 128 9.09 -15.31 -52.58
N PHE A 129 9.57 -14.45 -53.49
CA PHE A 129 8.80 -13.31 -54.04
C PHE A 129 7.71 -13.71 -55.04
N PHE A 130 7.70 -14.97 -55.46
CA PHE A 130 6.70 -15.51 -56.39
C PHE A 130 5.80 -16.57 -55.72
N MET A 131 5.95 -16.82 -54.40
CA MET A 131 5.21 -17.85 -53.67
C MET A 131 3.86 -17.39 -53.12
N ARG A 132 3.53 -16.09 -53.12
CA ARG A 132 2.16 -15.63 -52.82
C ARG A 132 1.27 -15.85 -54.05
N ALA A 133 0.13 -16.49 -53.84
CA ALA A 133 -0.78 -16.96 -54.89
C ALA A 133 -1.48 -15.81 -55.63
N ARG A 134 -0.75 -15.08 -56.49
CA ARG A 134 -1.32 -14.24 -57.54
C ARG A 134 -1.30 -15.01 -58.86
N ILE A 135 -2.43 -15.01 -59.53
CA ILE A 135 -2.58 -15.55 -60.89
C ILE A 135 -2.26 -14.47 -61.92
N VAL A 136 -1.69 -14.88 -63.06
CA VAL A 136 -1.23 -13.98 -64.13
C VAL A 136 -2.35 -13.13 -64.72
N GLY A 137 -3.59 -13.65 -64.79
CA GLY A 137 -4.74 -12.92 -65.30
C GLY A 137 -5.12 -11.68 -64.49
N SER A 138 -4.71 -11.62 -63.21
CA SER A 138 -4.96 -10.43 -62.36
C SER A 138 -4.04 -9.24 -62.67
N LEU A 139 -3.00 -9.43 -63.50
CA LEU A 139 -2.05 -8.37 -63.86
C LEU A 139 -2.45 -7.62 -65.13
N ILE A 140 -3.29 -8.21 -65.98
CA ILE A 140 -3.67 -7.63 -67.26
C ILE A 140 -4.88 -6.72 -67.06
N GLN A 141 -4.73 -5.44 -67.41
CA GLN A 141 -5.80 -4.44 -67.30
C GLN A 141 -6.46 -4.12 -68.66
N GLU A 142 -5.79 -4.42 -69.78
CA GLU A 142 -6.24 -4.09 -71.13
C GLU A 142 -6.05 -5.27 -72.10
N PRO A 143 -6.92 -5.40 -73.13
CA PRO A 143 -6.77 -6.44 -74.15
C PRO A 143 -5.48 -6.24 -74.98
N PRO A 144 -4.90 -7.31 -75.54
CA PRO A 144 -3.63 -7.22 -76.24
C PRO A 144 -3.81 -6.48 -77.57
N ASN A 145 -2.81 -5.68 -77.92
CA ASN A 145 -2.77 -5.03 -79.22
C ASN A 145 -2.46 -6.10 -80.29
N CYS A 146 -3.40 -6.28 -81.22
CA CYS A 146 -3.34 -7.29 -82.27
C CYS A 146 -3.42 -6.63 -83.65
N VAL A 147 -2.60 -7.10 -84.60
CA VAL A 147 -2.57 -6.65 -86.00
C VAL A 147 -2.73 -7.83 -86.96
N GLU A 148 -3.18 -7.58 -88.19
CA GLU A 148 -3.25 -8.60 -89.25
C GLU A 148 -1.90 -8.79 -89.94
N MET A 149 -1.68 -9.94 -90.60
CA MET A 149 -0.40 -10.26 -91.24
C MET A 149 0.06 -9.25 -92.30
N ASP A 150 -0.86 -8.58 -92.98
CA ASP A 150 -0.60 -7.64 -94.07
C ASP A 150 -0.26 -6.22 -93.58
N THR A 151 -0.35 -5.97 -92.27
CA THR A 151 0.00 -4.67 -91.66
C THR A 151 1.47 -4.34 -91.95
N SER A 152 1.76 -3.12 -92.40
CA SER A 152 3.13 -2.74 -92.79
C SER A 152 4.06 -2.58 -91.57
N PHE A 153 5.37 -2.76 -91.77
CA PHE A 153 6.38 -2.49 -90.74
C PHE A 153 6.24 -1.10 -90.11
N GLY A 154 5.97 -0.08 -90.92
CA GLY A 154 5.78 1.30 -90.45
C GLY A 154 4.59 1.44 -89.50
N GLU A 155 3.45 0.80 -89.81
CA GLU A 155 2.26 0.79 -88.95
C GLU A 155 2.50 0.01 -87.66
N VAL A 156 3.15 -1.16 -87.72
CA VAL A 156 3.50 -1.93 -86.51
C VAL A 156 4.42 -1.13 -85.60
N ARG A 157 5.48 -0.53 -86.15
CA ARG A 157 6.40 0.33 -85.39
C ARG A 157 5.68 1.52 -84.77
N GLN A 158 4.83 2.21 -85.55
CA GLN A 158 4.08 3.37 -85.09
C GLN A 158 3.13 2.99 -83.93
N LEU A 159 2.42 1.88 -84.07
CA LEU A 159 1.56 1.34 -83.01
C LEU A 159 2.37 1.03 -81.74
N MET A 160 3.55 0.43 -81.88
CA MET A 160 4.44 0.16 -80.75
C MET A 160 4.95 1.44 -80.08
N LEU A 161 5.24 2.49 -80.85
CA LEU A 161 5.72 3.76 -80.34
C LEU A 161 4.61 4.54 -79.61
N GLU A 162 3.46 4.75 -80.27
CA GLU A 162 2.34 5.55 -79.75
C GLU A 162 1.73 4.95 -78.47
N ARG A 163 1.63 3.63 -78.41
CA ARG A 163 1.09 2.91 -77.26
C ARG A 163 2.18 2.40 -76.30
N ASN A 164 3.44 2.77 -76.54
CA ASN A 164 4.60 2.37 -75.73
C ASN A 164 4.68 0.84 -75.47
N LEU A 165 4.44 0.05 -76.52
CA LEU A 165 4.35 -1.41 -76.44
C LEU A 165 5.72 -2.05 -76.63
N ASP A 166 5.98 -3.13 -75.89
CA ASP A 166 7.18 -3.95 -76.07
C ASP A 166 7.05 -5.02 -77.15
N ALA A 167 5.80 -5.41 -77.43
CA ALA A 167 5.46 -6.33 -78.50
C ALA A 167 3.99 -6.17 -78.91
N VAL A 168 3.67 -6.69 -80.10
CA VAL A 168 2.34 -6.72 -80.71
C VAL A 168 2.04 -8.15 -81.15
N ILE A 169 0.80 -8.60 -80.95
CA ILE A 169 0.35 -9.91 -81.41
C ILE A 169 -0.02 -9.81 -82.90
N VAL A 170 0.42 -10.77 -83.70
CA VAL A 170 0.08 -10.85 -85.13
C VAL A 170 -0.89 -12.00 -85.35
N ARG A 171 -2.05 -11.73 -85.97
CA ARG A 171 -3.09 -12.72 -86.24
C ARG A 171 -2.95 -13.31 -87.63
N SER A 172 -2.95 -14.64 -87.71
CA SER A 172 -2.99 -15.44 -88.93
C SER A 172 -4.13 -16.46 -88.85
N GLY A 173 -5.34 -16.04 -89.21
CA GLY A 173 -6.55 -16.84 -89.01
C GLY A 173 -6.78 -17.14 -87.52
N GLU A 174 -6.77 -18.43 -87.14
CA GLU A 174 -6.87 -18.90 -85.74
C GLU A 174 -5.53 -19.01 -85.02
N HIS A 175 -4.40 -18.70 -85.69
CA HIS A 175 -3.07 -18.75 -85.10
C HIS A 175 -2.55 -17.37 -84.76
N TYR A 176 -1.75 -17.28 -83.70
CA TYR A 176 -1.15 -16.04 -83.22
C TYR A 176 0.37 -16.12 -83.28
N GLY A 177 0.99 -15.02 -83.67
CA GLY A 177 2.43 -14.78 -83.61
C GLY A 177 2.73 -13.51 -82.83
N ILE A 178 4.00 -13.12 -82.77
CA ILE A 178 4.43 -11.93 -82.04
C ILE A 178 5.53 -11.18 -82.79
N ILE A 179 5.45 -9.86 -82.76
CA ILE A 179 6.54 -8.95 -83.13
C ILE A 179 6.95 -8.21 -81.87
N THR A 180 8.21 -8.31 -81.50
CA THR A 180 8.83 -7.61 -80.37
C THR A 180 9.72 -6.48 -80.86
N LYS A 181 10.15 -5.59 -79.95
CA LYS A 181 11.15 -4.56 -80.30
C LYS A 181 12.45 -5.14 -80.86
N ARG A 182 12.81 -6.37 -80.46
CA ARG A 182 13.97 -7.08 -81.02
C ARG A 182 13.80 -7.39 -82.50
N ASP A 183 12.59 -7.73 -82.93
CA ASP A 183 12.28 -8.01 -84.33
C ASP A 183 12.30 -6.73 -85.17
N VAL A 184 11.96 -5.58 -84.58
CA VAL A 184 12.19 -4.26 -85.20
C VAL A 184 13.68 -4.03 -85.44
N VAL A 185 14.54 -4.22 -84.43
CA VAL A 185 16.00 -4.10 -84.60
C VAL A 185 16.52 -5.08 -85.67
N GLY A 186 16.00 -6.31 -85.68
CA GLY A 186 16.30 -7.30 -86.72
C GLY A 186 15.89 -6.86 -88.13
N ALA A 187 14.73 -6.23 -88.26
CA ALA A 187 14.25 -5.66 -89.52
C ALA A 187 15.16 -4.51 -90.01
N LEU A 188 15.63 -3.63 -89.12
CA LEU A 188 16.59 -2.57 -89.45
C LEU A 188 17.93 -3.17 -89.93
N SER A 189 18.42 -4.21 -89.24
CA SER A 189 19.67 -4.90 -89.59
C SER A 189 19.58 -5.59 -90.96
N GLN A 190 18.47 -6.27 -91.24
CA GLN A 190 18.23 -7.00 -92.49
C GLN A 190 17.66 -6.12 -93.62
N GLN A 191 17.43 -4.84 -93.35
CA GLN A 191 16.84 -3.86 -94.29
C GLN A 191 15.42 -4.23 -94.75
N LYS A 192 14.67 -4.95 -93.91
CA LYS A 192 13.28 -5.40 -94.14
C LYS A 192 12.25 -4.36 -93.71
N ILE A 193 12.49 -3.09 -94.02
CA ILE A 193 11.58 -1.99 -93.64
C ILE A 193 10.29 -1.94 -94.48
N GLU A 194 10.27 -2.65 -95.62
CA GLU A 194 9.09 -2.80 -96.49
C GLU A 194 8.32 -4.11 -96.21
N ALA A 195 8.78 -4.92 -95.25
CA ALA A 195 8.12 -6.17 -94.89
C ALA A 195 6.76 -5.92 -94.20
N ASN A 196 5.86 -6.89 -94.31
CA ASN A 196 4.62 -6.90 -93.55
C ASN A 196 4.80 -7.62 -92.20
N ALA A 197 3.79 -7.50 -91.33
CA ALA A 197 3.79 -8.09 -90.00
C ALA A 197 3.98 -9.62 -90.03
N GLY A 198 3.40 -10.31 -91.02
CA GLY A 198 3.53 -11.76 -91.17
C GLY A 198 4.97 -12.23 -91.44
N GLU A 199 5.75 -11.44 -92.20
CA GLU A 199 7.16 -11.71 -92.52
C GLU A 199 8.13 -11.43 -91.36
N LEU A 200 7.71 -10.58 -90.41
CA LEU A 200 8.51 -10.20 -89.25
C LEU A 200 8.15 -10.98 -87.99
N ALA A 201 6.91 -11.45 -87.88
CA ALA A 201 6.41 -12.13 -86.70
C ALA A 201 7.02 -13.52 -86.51
N SER A 202 7.28 -13.86 -85.25
CA SER A 202 7.61 -15.22 -84.84
C SER A 202 6.33 -16.00 -84.56
N PHE A 203 6.18 -17.18 -85.17
CA PHE A 203 5.07 -18.12 -84.94
C PHE A 203 5.57 -19.48 -84.44
N PRO A 204 4.83 -20.18 -83.56
CA PRO A 204 3.62 -19.72 -82.85
C PRO A 204 3.96 -18.80 -81.66
N LEU A 205 3.00 -17.96 -81.24
CA LEU A 205 3.05 -17.22 -79.99
C LEU A 205 3.15 -18.21 -78.83
N VAL A 206 4.15 -18.05 -77.96
CA VAL A 206 4.24 -18.83 -76.72
C VAL A 206 3.21 -18.29 -75.73
N THR A 207 2.45 -19.18 -75.09
CA THR A 207 1.28 -18.80 -74.30
C THR A 207 1.23 -19.42 -72.92
N ILE A 208 0.44 -18.83 -72.03
CA ILE A 208 0.06 -19.37 -70.73
C ILE A 208 -1.43 -19.14 -70.47
N ARG A 209 -2.05 -20.02 -69.67
CA ARG A 209 -3.44 -19.85 -69.23
C ARG A 209 -3.55 -18.70 -68.22
N HIS A 210 -4.68 -18.00 -68.25
CA HIS A 210 -4.97 -16.87 -67.35
C HIS A 210 -4.97 -17.19 -65.85
N ASP A 211 -5.23 -18.44 -65.50
CA ASP A 211 -5.28 -18.98 -64.14
C ASP A 211 -3.91 -19.45 -63.60
N ALA A 212 -2.86 -19.40 -64.41
CA ALA A 212 -1.52 -19.81 -63.99
C ALA A 212 -0.91 -18.88 -62.93
N THR A 213 0.02 -19.41 -62.13
CA THR A 213 0.73 -18.61 -61.13
C THR A 213 1.86 -17.79 -61.75
N LEU A 214 2.26 -16.70 -61.08
CA LEU A 214 3.43 -15.91 -61.52
C LEU A 214 4.73 -16.71 -61.54
N LEU A 215 4.86 -17.70 -60.65
CA LEU A 215 5.99 -18.64 -60.66
C LEU A 215 6.02 -19.45 -61.97
N GLN A 216 4.87 -19.98 -62.39
CA GLN A 216 4.76 -20.70 -63.66
C GLN A 216 5.09 -19.80 -64.85
N ALA A 217 4.59 -18.56 -64.88
CA ALA A 217 4.95 -17.60 -65.94
C ALA A 217 6.45 -17.32 -66.00
N ARG A 218 7.09 -17.07 -64.84
CA ARG A 218 8.53 -16.86 -64.73
C ARG A 218 9.31 -18.05 -65.28
N ASP A 219 8.92 -19.26 -64.92
CA ASP A 219 9.59 -20.48 -65.37
C ASP A 219 9.44 -20.65 -66.89
N VAL A 220 8.26 -20.34 -67.46
CA VAL A 220 8.04 -20.32 -68.92
C VAL A 220 8.93 -19.29 -69.62
N PHE A 221 9.07 -18.06 -69.08
CA PHE A 221 9.98 -17.05 -69.64
C PHE A 221 11.43 -17.55 -69.66
N ILE A 222 11.90 -18.15 -68.55
CA ILE A 222 13.28 -18.62 -68.40
C ILE A 222 13.55 -19.79 -69.35
N GLN A 223 12.67 -20.81 -69.37
CA GLN A 223 12.83 -22.03 -70.15
C GLN A 223 12.80 -21.78 -71.66
N ASN A 224 11.91 -20.89 -72.12
CA ASN A 224 11.78 -20.60 -73.55
C ASN A 224 12.70 -19.47 -74.02
N HIS A 225 13.48 -18.88 -73.11
CA HIS A 225 14.34 -17.72 -73.39
C HIS A 225 13.61 -16.53 -74.03
N ILE A 226 12.35 -16.34 -73.65
CA ILE A 226 11.47 -15.26 -74.13
C ILE A 226 11.27 -14.19 -73.05
N ARG A 227 10.77 -13.02 -73.46
CA ARG A 227 10.46 -11.88 -72.58
C ARG A 227 8.98 -11.46 -72.63
N HIS A 228 8.19 -12.08 -73.51
CA HIS A 228 6.78 -11.83 -73.73
C HIS A 228 6.03 -13.16 -73.81
N LEU A 229 4.87 -13.25 -73.19
CA LEU A 229 4.06 -14.46 -73.08
C LEU A 229 2.60 -14.12 -73.32
N GLY A 230 1.99 -14.77 -74.32
CA GLY A 230 0.57 -14.57 -74.63
C GLY A 230 -0.31 -15.14 -73.51
N LEU A 231 -1.25 -14.36 -73.03
CA LEU A 231 -2.23 -14.82 -72.04
C LEU A 231 -3.49 -15.29 -72.75
N MET A 232 -3.85 -16.56 -72.58
CA MET A 232 -5.02 -17.16 -73.24
C MET A 232 -6.17 -17.34 -72.25
N ASP A 233 -7.40 -17.06 -72.71
CA ASP A 233 -8.61 -17.46 -72.02
C ASP A 233 -8.94 -18.95 -72.20
N ASP A 234 -10.04 -19.41 -71.60
CA ASP A 234 -10.50 -20.79 -71.74
C ASP A 234 -10.95 -21.15 -73.17
N ARG A 235 -11.12 -20.16 -74.06
CA ARG A 235 -11.48 -20.32 -75.48
C ARG A 235 -10.26 -20.23 -76.42
N GLN A 236 -9.04 -20.22 -75.89
CA GLN A 236 -7.79 -20.06 -76.66
C GLN A 236 -7.67 -18.71 -77.39
N MET A 237 -8.38 -17.68 -76.91
CA MET A 237 -8.25 -16.32 -77.41
C MET A 237 -7.24 -15.53 -76.56
N PRO A 238 -6.36 -14.72 -77.17
CA PRO A 238 -5.41 -13.91 -76.44
C PRO A 238 -6.15 -12.77 -75.75
N ILE A 239 -6.14 -12.79 -74.42
CA ILE A 239 -6.75 -11.76 -73.56
C ILE A 239 -5.72 -10.81 -72.96
N GLY A 240 -4.43 -11.07 -73.17
CA GLY A 240 -3.36 -10.17 -72.74
C GLY A 240 -2.00 -10.61 -73.22
N LEU A 241 -1.00 -9.77 -72.96
CA LEU A 241 0.41 -10.09 -73.14
C LEU A 241 1.14 -9.82 -71.83
N LEU A 242 1.68 -10.87 -71.22
CA LEU A 242 2.50 -10.76 -70.02
C LEU A 242 3.94 -10.48 -70.43
N THR A 243 4.57 -9.51 -69.78
CA THR A 243 5.95 -9.09 -70.01
C THR A 243 6.81 -9.31 -68.75
N PHE A 244 8.12 -9.27 -68.93
CA PHE A 244 9.05 -9.32 -67.79
C PHE A 244 8.91 -8.12 -66.84
N ARG A 245 8.41 -6.97 -67.34
CA ARG A 245 8.11 -5.78 -66.53
C ARG A 245 6.98 -6.04 -65.54
N ASP A 246 5.94 -6.77 -65.97
CA ASP A 246 4.81 -7.09 -65.09
C ASP A 246 5.22 -7.98 -63.90
N LEU A 247 6.20 -8.88 -64.13
CA LEU A 247 6.83 -9.65 -63.06
C LEU A 247 7.66 -8.76 -62.12
N PHE A 248 8.41 -7.80 -62.68
CA PHE A 248 9.23 -6.85 -61.92
C PHE A 248 8.39 -5.97 -60.99
N ASP A 249 7.30 -5.40 -61.49
CA ASP A 249 6.40 -4.54 -60.71
C ASP A 249 5.75 -5.28 -59.53
N THR A 250 5.55 -6.59 -59.67
CA THR A 250 5.02 -7.43 -58.59
C THR A 250 6.02 -7.65 -57.45
N VAL A 251 7.29 -7.93 -57.78
CA VAL A 251 8.37 -8.14 -56.79
C VAL A 251 8.53 -6.90 -55.90
N GLU A 252 8.39 -5.72 -56.49
CA GLU A 252 8.52 -4.45 -55.76
C GLU A 252 7.37 -4.20 -54.78
N HIS A 253 6.13 -4.49 -55.18
CA HIS A 253 4.95 -4.32 -54.35
C HIS A 253 5.02 -5.20 -53.08
N GLU A 254 5.66 -6.36 -53.14
CA GLU A 254 5.86 -7.23 -51.99
C GLU A 254 6.95 -6.73 -51.03
N TYR A 255 8.03 -6.16 -51.56
CA TYR A 255 9.13 -5.63 -50.75
C TYR A 255 8.67 -4.46 -49.86
N VAL A 256 7.90 -3.52 -50.41
CA VAL A 256 7.40 -2.34 -49.67
C VAL A 256 6.37 -2.74 -48.61
N ASN A 257 5.44 -3.65 -48.93
CA ASN A 257 4.39 -4.06 -47.99
C ASN A 257 4.86 -5.01 -46.89
N GLY A 258 6.05 -5.58 -46.99
CA GLY A 258 6.63 -6.42 -45.94
C GLY A 258 7.35 -5.66 -44.82
N LEU A 259 7.90 -4.48 -45.09
CA LEU A 259 8.77 -3.73 -44.16
C LEU A 259 8.01 -2.82 -43.19
N LEU A 260 6.90 -2.22 -43.62
CA LEU A 260 6.14 -1.25 -42.81
C LEU A 260 5.55 -1.87 -41.52
N PRO A 261 4.85 -3.02 -41.56
CA PRO A 261 4.22 -3.57 -40.34
C PRO A 261 5.23 -4.03 -39.28
N GLU A 262 6.42 -4.51 -39.70
CA GLU A 262 7.46 -4.94 -38.77
C GLU A 262 8.06 -3.76 -37.99
N LEU A 263 8.26 -2.61 -38.66
CA LEU A 263 8.78 -1.40 -38.02
C LEU A 263 7.79 -0.80 -37.01
N GLU A 264 6.50 -0.81 -37.36
CA GLU A 264 5.42 -0.37 -36.46
C GLU A 264 5.37 -1.22 -35.19
N LEU A 265 5.43 -2.55 -35.34
CA LEU A 265 5.42 -3.49 -34.21
C LEU A 265 6.63 -3.29 -33.27
N GLN A 266 7.83 -3.02 -33.81
CA GLN A 266 9.01 -2.76 -32.99
C GLN A 266 8.88 -1.45 -32.21
N THR A 267 8.31 -0.42 -32.82
CA THR A 267 8.12 0.90 -32.18
C THR A 267 7.09 0.81 -31.06
N GLU A 268 5.98 0.08 -31.27
CA GLU A 268 4.98 -0.15 -30.22
C GLU A 268 5.58 -0.88 -29.01
N ARG A 269 6.39 -1.92 -29.24
CA ARG A 269 7.06 -2.66 -28.16
C ARG A 269 8.02 -1.78 -27.37
N LEU A 270 8.80 -0.93 -28.05
CA LEU A 270 9.72 -0.01 -27.39
C LEU A 270 8.96 1.01 -26.53
N LEU A 271 7.89 1.60 -27.06
CA LEU A 271 7.04 2.53 -26.30
C LEU A 271 6.39 1.87 -25.09
N GLN A 272 5.92 0.62 -25.24
CA GLN A 272 5.36 -0.13 -24.12
C GLN A 272 6.41 -0.41 -23.04
N SER A 273 7.61 -0.84 -23.42
CA SER A 273 8.71 -1.06 -22.47
C SER A 273 9.12 0.23 -21.75
N GLN A 274 9.19 1.36 -22.46
CA GLN A 274 9.49 2.66 -21.84
C GLN A 274 8.43 3.08 -20.83
N ARG A 275 7.14 2.88 -21.15
CA ARG A 275 6.03 3.17 -20.23
C ARG A 275 6.09 2.29 -18.98
N GLU A 276 6.41 1.01 -19.12
CA GLU A 276 6.49 0.10 -17.97
C GLU A 276 7.65 0.46 -17.04
N ILE A 277 8.82 0.79 -17.59
CA ILE A 277 9.97 1.26 -16.80
C ILE A 277 9.62 2.57 -16.08
N ALA A 278 9.04 3.55 -16.79
CA ALA A 278 8.62 4.81 -16.19
C ALA A 278 7.60 4.60 -15.06
N ARG A 279 6.66 3.65 -15.23
CA ARG A 279 5.69 3.26 -14.21
C ARG A 279 6.36 2.63 -13.00
N GLN A 280 7.34 1.75 -13.19
CA GLN A 280 8.08 1.11 -12.10
C GLN A 280 8.92 2.11 -11.28
N VAL A 281 9.60 3.04 -11.95
CA VAL A 281 10.35 4.13 -11.29
C VAL A 281 9.40 5.00 -10.47
N SER A 282 8.30 5.46 -11.08
CA SER A 282 7.30 6.30 -10.40
C SER A 282 6.65 5.60 -9.21
N LEU A 283 6.35 4.30 -9.32
CA LEU A 283 5.80 3.52 -8.21
C LEU A 283 6.80 3.37 -7.06
N THR A 284 8.08 3.14 -7.37
CA THR A 284 9.14 3.02 -6.37
C THR A 284 9.31 4.32 -5.58
N ASP A 285 9.35 5.45 -6.28
CA ASP A 285 9.40 6.77 -5.64
C ASP A 285 8.16 7.03 -4.77
N ALA A 286 6.97 6.67 -5.27
CA ALA A 286 5.73 6.82 -4.52
C ALA A 286 5.73 5.98 -3.23
N ILE A 287 6.20 4.74 -3.29
CA ILE A 287 6.32 3.86 -2.11
C ILE A 287 7.31 4.44 -1.10
N LEU A 288 8.51 4.81 -1.54
CA LEU A 288 9.54 5.36 -0.65
C LEU A 288 9.07 6.65 0.04
N ASN A 289 8.33 7.50 -0.66
CA ASN A 289 7.84 8.79 -0.14
C ASN A 289 6.57 8.69 0.71
N ALA A 290 5.81 7.59 0.59
CA ALA A 290 4.66 7.35 1.47
C ALA A 290 5.06 6.90 2.89
N LEU A 291 6.31 6.44 3.09
CA LEU A 291 6.79 5.97 4.38
C LEU A 291 7.15 7.15 5.29
N PRO A 292 6.68 7.19 6.56
CA PRO A 292 7.04 8.23 7.53
C PRO A 292 8.44 7.97 8.16
N ILE A 293 9.37 7.43 7.38
CA ILE A 293 10.73 7.10 7.81
C ILE A 293 11.72 7.65 6.80
N ASN A 294 12.90 8.06 7.26
CA ASN A 294 14.01 8.44 6.39
C ASN A 294 14.57 7.17 5.74
N VAL A 295 14.57 7.07 4.41
CA VAL A 295 15.15 5.94 3.67
C VAL A 295 16.20 6.46 2.71
N PHE A 296 17.38 5.85 2.74
CA PHE A 296 18.48 6.22 1.87
C PHE A 296 19.31 5.03 1.43
N VAL A 297 19.99 5.18 0.29
CA VAL A 297 20.95 4.23 -0.26
C VAL A 297 22.24 4.96 -0.58
N LYS A 298 23.38 4.38 -0.20
CA LYS A 298 24.71 4.91 -0.48
C LYS A 298 25.55 3.95 -1.32
N ASP A 299 26.34 4.52 -2.21
CA ASP A 299 27.37 3.79 -2.96
C ASP A 299 28.57 3.39 -2.08
N GLU A 300 29.53 2.66 -2.65
CA GLU A 300 30.77 2.22 -1.99
C GLU A 300 31.63 3.37 -1.45
N LYS A 301 31.49 4.57 -2.01
CA LYS A 301 32.20 5.78 -1.60
C LYS A 301 31.43 6.56 -0.52
N GLY A 302 30.26 6.08 -0.11
CA GLY A 302 29.41 6.71 0.90
C GLY A 302 28.52 7.84 0.35
N ARG A 303 28.41 7.99 -0.99
CA ARG A 303 27.55 9.01 -1.61
C ARG A 303 26.11 8.52 -1.68
N LEU A 304 25.16 9.38 -1.36
CA LEU A 304 23.73 9.09 -1.47
C LEU A 304 23.31 8.94 -2.94
N ILE A 305 22.78 7.78 -3.32
CA ILE A 305 22.28 7.52 -4.68
C ILE A 305 20.75 7.45 -4.75
N ILE A 306 20.10 7.11 -3.64
CA ILE A 306 18.65 7.13 -3.49
C ILE A 306 18.34 7.71 -2.11
N ALA A 307 17.33 8.56 -2.03
CA ALA A 307 16.84 9.16 -0.80
C ALA A 307 15.36 9.53 -0.97
N ASN A 308 14.56 9.46 0.10
CA ASN A 308 13.15 9.82 0.06
C ASN A 308 12.90 11.24 0.62
N GLU A 309 11.67 11.75 0.49
CA GLU A 309 11.28 13.08 0.98
C GLU A 309 11.59 13.31 2.47
N MET A 310 11.61 12.25 3.28
CA MET A 310 11.99 12.35 4.68
C MET A 310 13.50 12.62 4.85
N SER A 311 14.36 12.12 3.95
CA SER A 311 15.78 12.49 3.90
C SER A 311 15.98 13.99 3.62
N ALA A 312 15.20 14.55 2.69
CA ALA A 312 15.22 15.98 2.40
C ALA A 312 14.85 16.81 3.64
N LYS A 313 13.80 16.41 4.36
CA LYS A 313 13.40 17.05 5.64
C LYS A 313 14.48 16.92 6.72
N THR A 314 15.11 15.75 6.83
CA THR A 314 16.14 15.46 7.84
C THR A 314 17.40 16.29 7.62
N THR A 315 17.78 16.49 6.36
CA THR A 315 18.95 17.29 5.96
C THR A 315 18.65 18.79 5.83
N GLY A 316 17.37 19.15 5.73
CA GLY A 316 16.93 20.52 5.45
C GLY A 316 17.23 20.99 4.03
N ARG A 317 17.44 20.06 3.07
CA ARG A 317 17.81 20.35 1.68
C ARG A 317 16.96 19.56 0.68
N PRO A 318 16.67 20.08 -0.52
CA PRO A 318 15.96 19.32 -1.56
C PRO A 318 16.68 18.03 -1.96
N LEU A 319 15.93 17.01 -2.40
CA LEU A 319 16.50 15.74 -2.86
C LEU A 319 17.61 15.91 -3.92
N ALA A 320 17.41 16.83 -4.88
CA ALA A 320 18.39 17.10 -5.93
C ALA A 320 19.74 17.62 -5.42
N GLU A 321 19.79 18.21 -4.22
CA GLU A 321 21.02 18.75 -3.61
C GLU A 321 21.75 17.73 -2.73
N ILE A 322 21.04 16.69 -2.25
CA ILE A 322 21.62 15.67 -1.37
C ILE A 322 22.11 14.44 -2.13
N ILE A 323 21.51 14.13 -3.29
CA ILE A 323 21.99 13.02 -4.14
C ILE A 323 23.41 13.34 -4.65
N GLY A 324 24.30 12.36 -4.55
CA GLY A 324 25.73 12.44 -4.89
C GLY A 324 26.63 12.95 -3.77
N ARG A 325 26.06 13.42 -2.65
CA ARG A 325 26.79 13.93 -1.49
C ARG A 325 27.05 12.87 -0.43
N THR A 326 28.10 13.06 0.35
CA THR A 326 28.45 12.24 1.52
C THR A 326 27.92 12.88 2.83
N ASP A 327 27.88 12.12 3.92
CA ASP A 327 27.33 12.63 5.20
C ASP A 327 28.09 13.85 5.74
N ASP A 328 29.40 13.95 5.51
CA ASP A 328 30.25 15.08 5.93
C ASP A 328 29.97 16.38 5.16
N GLU A 329 29.38 16.29 3.96
CA GLU A 329 28.91 17.46 3.21
C GLU A 329 27.49 17.91 3.63
N LEU A 330 26.74 17.02 4.28
CA LEU A 330 25.32 17.20 4.59
C LEU A 330 25.04 17.52 6.07
N PHE A 331 25.83 16.96 6.99
CA PHE A 331 25.58 17.06 8.43
C PHE A 331 26.74 17.76 9.17
N PRO A 332 26.50 18.33 10.36
CA PRO A 332 27.55 18.86 11.21
C PRO A 332 28.63 17.80 11.52
N PRO A 333 29.91 18.19 11.74
CA PRO A 333 31.03 17.26 11.87
C PRO A 333 30.82 16.15 12.90
N GLU A 334 30.21 16.46 14.05
CA GLU A 334 29.92 15.49 15.10
C GLU A 334 28.90 14.43 14.66
N VAL A 335 27.87 14.83 13.91
CA VAL A 335 26.84 13.91 13.38
C VAL A 335 27.43 13.09 12.23
N ALA A 336 28.10 13.74 11.28
CA ALA A 336 28.72 13.07 10.14
C ALA A 336 29.74 12.01 10.57
N LYS A 337 30.60 12.33 11.55
CA LYS A 337 31.57 11.37 12.11
C LYS A 337 30.90 10.13 12.68
N ARG A 338 29.76 10.29 13.37
CA ARG A 338 28.98 9.15 13.90
C ARG A 338 28.36 8.32 12.78
N LEU A 339 27.75 8.95 11.79
CA LEU A 339 27.12 8.25 10.66
C LEU A 339 28.14 7.47 9.83
N LEU A 340 29.31 8.06 9.56
CA LEU A 340 30.41 7.40 8.85
C LEU A 340 31.00 6.23 9.63
N ALA A 341 31.10 6.34 10.96
CA ALA A 341 31.54 5.23 11.80
C ALA A 341 30.55 4.06 11.76
N ASP A 342 29.25 4.35 11.76
CA ASP A 342 28.21 3.33 11.61
C ASP A 342 28.25 2.66 10.23
N ASP A 343 28.45 3.44 9.16
CA ASP A 343 28.59 2.92 7.79
C ASP A 343 29.83 2.01 7.67
N ALA A 344 30.97 2.42 8.26
CA ALA A 344 32.18 1.61 8.29
C ALA A 344 32.01 0.30 9.08
N ARG A 345 31.24 0.31 10.18
CA ARG A 345 30.91 -0.92 10.94
C ARG A 345 30.07 -1.88 10.13
N VAL A 346 29.04 -1.38 9.44
CA VAL A 346 28.19 -2.20 8.57
C VAL A 346 29.00 -2.84 7.44
N ARG A 347 29.91 -2.07 6.82
CA ARG A 347 30.80 -2.56 5.75
C ARG A 347 31.83 -3.57 6.22
N SER A 348 32.50 -3.31 7.34
CA SER A 348 33.55 -4.20 7.86
C SER A 348 33.01 -5.49 8.48
N ALA A 349 31.85 -5.45 9.12
CA ALA A 349 31.25 -6.61 9.77
C ALA A 349 30.35 -7.45 8.84
N ASN A 350 29.97 -6.90 7.68
CA ASN A 350 28.95 -7.45 6.79
C ASN A 350 27.66 -7.89 7.53
N GLN A 351 27.23 -7.05 8.47
CA GLN A 351 26.09 -7.31 9.36
C GLN A 351 25.14 -6.11 9.40
N THR A 352 23.87 -6.40 9.67
CA THR A 352 22.87 -5.35 9.91
C THR A 352 23.19 -4.63 11.22
N LEU A 353 23.29 -3.30 11.18
CA LEU A 353 23.36 -2.45 12.36
C LEU A 353 21.95 -1.97 12.73
N VAL A 354 21.59 -2.08 14.00
CA VAL A 354 20.42 -1.40 14.59
C VAL A 354 20.94 -0.53 15.72
N ARG A 355 20.57 0.74 15.73
CA ARG A 355 21.04 1.72 16.70
C ARG A 355 19.91 2.62 17.15
N GLU A 356 19.84 2.83 18.46
CA GLU A 356 18.96 3.80 19.09
C GLU A 356 19.80 4.97 19.61
N GLU A 357 19.35 6.19 19.38
CA GLU A 357 20.05 7.42 19.79
C GLU A 357 19.05 8.43 20.35
N LEU A 358 19.29 8.89 21.58
CA LEU A 358 18.63 10.06 22.15
C LEU A 358 19.38 11.31 21.69
N LEU A 359 18.69 12.19 20.97
CA LEU A 359 19.21 13.46 20.50
C LEU A 359 19.15 14.54 21.59
N ASP A 360 19.94 15.59 21.43
CA ASP A 360 20.00 16.73 22.37
C ASP A 360 18.67 17.49 22.48
N ASP A 361 17.81 17.41 21.46
CA ASP A 361 16.47 17.99 21.46
C ASP A 361 15.41 17.11 22.15
N GLY A 362 15.83 15.96 22.71
CA GLY A 362 14.98 15.03 23.44
C GLY A 362 14.27 13.98 22.58
N ARG A 363 14.47 13.99 21.25
CA ARG A 363 13.92 12.94 20.37
C ARG A 363 14.76 11.67 20.43
N THR A 364 14.12 10.51 20.32
CA THR A 364 14.79 9.21 20.19
C THR A 364 14.67 8.72 18.76
N LEU A 365 15.81 8.57 18.07
CA LEU A 365 15.86 7.99 16.72
C LEU A 365 16.24 6.52 16.77
N LEU A 366 15.52 5.70 16.02
CA LEU A 366 15.89 4.32 15.73
C LEU A 366 16.37 4.23 14.28
N ALA A 367 17.61 3.80 14.08
CA ALA A 367 18.24 3.63 12.78
C ALA A 367 18.60 2.15 12.53
N ARG A 368 18.38 1.71 11.30
CA ARG A 368 18.80 0.40 10.80
C ARG A 368 19.59 0.57 9.50
N LYS A 369 20.75 -0.08 9.40
CA LYS A 369 21.61 -0.05 8.21
C LYS A 369 22.04 -1.47 7.83
N CYS A 370 22.08 -1.77 6.54
CA CYS A 370 22.56 -3.06 6.03
C CYS A 370 23.23 -2.92 4.66
N LEU A 371 24.11 -3.87 4.33
CA LEU A 371 24.67 -4.01 2.99
C LEU A 371 23.81 -4.90 2.10
N VAL A 372 23.72 -4.55 0.83
CA VAL A 372 23.09 -5.34 -0.24
C VAL A 372 23.96 -5.33 -1.50
N GLN A 373 23.83 -6.38 -2.30
CA GLN A 373 24.50 -6.50 -3.60
C GLN A 373 23.46 -6.31 -4.71
N VAL A 374 23.68 -5.33 -5.60
CA VAL A 374 22.80 -5.03 -6.74
C VAL A 374 23.68 -4.86 -7.98
N ASP A 375 23.45 -5.67 -9.02
CA ASP A 375 24.21 -5.64 -10.28
C ASP A 375 25.75 -5.65 -10.11
N GLY A 376 26.24 -6.33 -9.07
CA GLY A 376 27.67 -6.43 -8.76
C GLY A 376 28.26 -5.24 -8.00
N ALA A 377 27.46 -4.24 -7.63
CA ALA A 377 27.85 -3.13 -6.77
C ALA A 377 27.39 -3.32 -5.32
N GLU A 378 28.24 -2.98 -4.35
CA GLU A 378 27.92 -3.05 -2.93
C GLU A 378 27.27 -1.74 -2.43
N LEU A 379 25.98 -1.81 -2.13
CA LEU A 379 25.19 -0.66 -1.67
C LEU A 379 24.87 -0.76 -0.18
N LEU A 380 24.93 0.36 0.53
CA LEU A 380 24.46 0.47 1.91
C LEU A 380 23.05 1.06 1.92
N ILE A 381 22.09 0.31 2.44
CA ILE A 381 20.71 0.77 2.65
C ILE A 381 20.54 1.14 4.12
N GLY A 382 20.05 2.35 4.38
CA GLY A 382 19.73 2.84 5.71
C GLY A 382 18.28 3.30 5.80
N ALA A 383 17.68 3.05 6.96
CA ALA A 383 16.41 3.64 7.35
C ALA A 383 16.52 4.21 8.78
N SER A 384 15.91 5.36 9.04
CA SER A 384 15.80 5.91 10.39
C SER A 384 14.43 6.52 10.65
N MET A 385 13.93 6.42 11.87
CA MET A 385 12.64 6.97 12.27
C MET A 385 12.67 7.51 13.69
N ASP A 386 11.85 8.52 13.95
CA ASP A 386 11.60 9.02 15.30
C ASP A 386 10.66 8.06 16.04
N VAL A 387 11.12 7.53 17.16
CA VAL A 387 10.40 6.58 18.02
C VAL A 387 10.10 7.17 19.40
N THR A 388 10.22 8.49 19.58
CA THR A 388 10.07 9.17 20.88
C THR A 388 8.74 8.84 21.55
N ASP A 389 7.63 9.00 20.83
CA ASP A 389 6.29 8.77 21.39
C ASP A 389 6.05 7.28 21.69
N TRP A 390 6.58 6.39 20.83
CA TRP A 390 6.52 4.95 21.07
C TRP A 390 7.30 4.56 22.32
N LYS A 391 8.51 5.11 22.51
CA LYS A 391 9.34 4.88 23.70
C LYS A 391 8.69 5.41 24.97
N ARG A 392 8.05 6.58 24.90
CA ARG A 392 7.28 7.13 26.04
C ARG A 392 6.09 6.24 26.39
N ALA A 393 5.36 5.75 25.38
CA ALA A 393 4.25 4.81 25.59
C ALA A 393 4.72 3.49 26.23
N ASP A 394 5.81 2.91 25.72
CA ASP A 394 6.42 1.68 26.23
C ASP A 394 6.92 1.87 27.67
N ALA A 395 7.64 2.95 27.95
CA ALA A 395 8.10 3.29 29.29
C ALA A 395 6.93 3.54 30.26
N LEU A 396 5.85 4.18 29.81
CA LEU A 396 4.63 4.36 30.59
C LEU A 396 4.02 3.00 30.94
N MET A 397 3.86 2.11 29.97
CA MET A 397 3.32 0.75 30.15
C MET A 397 4.16 -0.10 31.11
N VAL A 398 5.48 -0.06 31.00
CA VAL A 398 6.39 -0.76 31.92
C VAL A 398 6.26 -0.20 33.34
N SER A 399 6.14 1.13 33.49
CA SER A 399 5.96 1.78 34.79
C SER A 399 4.65 1.38 35.50
N SER A 400 3.63 0.99 34.73
CA SER A 400 2.30 0.57 35.21
C SER A 400 2.30 -0.78 35.94
N HIS A 401 3.25 -1.66 35.63
CA HIS A 401 3.29 -3.01 36.20
C HIS A 401 3.27 -2.99 37.73
N HIS A 402 4.02 -2.07 38.33
CA HIS A 402 4.10 -1.97 39.78
C HIS A 402 2.76 -1.57 40.43
N VAL A 403 2.00 -0.64 39.83
CA VAL A 403 0.69 -0.24 40.35
C VAL A 403 -0.29 -1.42 40.27
N LEU A 404 -0.26 -2.18 39.16
CA LEU A 404 -1.08 -3.38 38.99
C LEU A 404 -0.71 -4.49 39.98
N GLU A 405 0.57 -4.67 40.30
CA GLU A 405 1.03 -5.60 41.34
C GLU A 405 0.48 -5.22 42.73
N LEU A 406 0.49 -3.93 43.09
CA LEU A 406 -0.09 -3.46 44.36
C LEU A 406 -1.60 -3.70 44.42
N ILE A 407 -2.31 -3.44 43.33
CA ILE A 407 -3.73 -3.77 43.18
C ILE A 407 -3.94 -5.27 43.35
N ALA A 408 -3.17 -6.10 42.62
CA ALA A 408 -3.23 -7.56 42.64
C ALA A 408 -2.99 -8.14 44.04
N GLY A 409 -2.00 -7.61 44.75
CA GLY A 409 -1.62 -8.02 46.10
C GLY A 409 -2.56 -7.56 47.21
N GLY A 410 -3.59 -6.74 46.91
CA GLY A 410 -4.54 -6.26 47.91
C GLY A 410 -3.95 -5.21 48.85
N SER A 411 -3.02 -4.39 48.37
CA SER A 411 -2.49 -3.25 49.13
C SER A 411 -3.57 -2.22 49.43
N GLU A 412 -3.37 -1.42 50.48
CA GLU A 412 -4.28 -0.33 50.84
C GLU A 412 -4.49 0.64 49.68
N LEU A 413 -5.74 1.09 49.46
CA LEU A 413 -6.10 1.96 48.33
C LEU A 413 -5.26 3.25 48.31
N THR A 414 -5.01 3.86 49.47
CA THR A 414 -4.17 5.06 49.60
C THR A 414 -2.77 4.82 49.02
N VAL A 415 -2.14 3.71 49.37
CA VAL A 415 -0.79 3.33 48.89
C VAL A 415 -0.79 3.15 47.37
N VAL A 416 -1.83 2.50 46.83
CA VAL A 416 -1.97 2.30 45.38
C VAL A 416 -2.10 3.64 44.66
N LEU A 417 -2.99 4.52 45.11
CA LEU A 417 -3.27 5.80 44.47
C LEU A 417 -2.10 6.80 44.61
N GLU A 418 -1.40 6.81 45.74
CA GLU A 418 -0.17 7.60 45.89
C GLU A 418 0.94 7.11 44.99
N THR A 419 1.14 5.79 44.91
CA THR A 419 2.13 5.20 44.00
C THR A 419 1.80 5.55 42.56
N LEU A 420 0.51 5.49 42.20
CA LEU A 420 0.02 5.91 40.90
C LEU A 420 0.41 7.37 40.61
N CYS A 421 0.07 8.32 41.49
CA CYS A 421 0.41 9.74 41.31
C CYS A 421 1.93 9.94 41.14
N ARG A 422 2.77 9.36 42.01
CA ARG A 422 4.25 9.47 41.89
C ARG A 422 4.75 8.95 40.55
N ARG A 423 4.22 7.82 40.08
CA ARG A 423 4.61 7.25 38.77
C ARG A 423 4.19 8.15 37.61
N MET A 424 3.00 8.74 37.66
CA MET A 424 2.57 9.68 36.61
C MET A 424 3.44 10.94 36.60
N GLU A 425 3.82 11.46 37.77
CA GLU A 425 4.72 12.62 37.87
C GLU A 425 6.11 12.35 37.27
N THR A 426 6.62 11.11 37.32
CA THR A 426 7.90 10.77 36.63
C THR A 426 7.82 10.88 35.11
N HIS A 427 6.63 10.76 34.53
CA HIS A 427 6.36 10.92 33.10
C HIS A 427 5.88 12.34 32.73
N LEU A 428 5.65 13.18 33.74
CA LEU A 428 5.14 14.54 33.62
C LEU A 428 6.03 15.52 34.42
N PRO A 429 7.23 15.87 33.88
CA PRO A 429 8.19 16.71 34.59
C PRO A 429 7.59 18.05 35.04
N GLY A 430 7.80 18.41 36.30
CA GLY A 430 7.34 19.67 36.88
C GLY A 430 5.83 19.73 37.17
N SER A 431 5.13 18.60 37.15
CA SER A 431 3.72 18.51 37.54
C SER A 431 3.52 18.03 38.98
N SER A 432 2.34 18.30 39.52
CA SER A 432 1.83 17.65 40.74
C SER A 432 0.52 16.96 40.43
N CYS A 433 0.42 15.68 40.77
CA CYS A 433 -0.76 14.86 40.54
C CYS A 433 -1.58 14.68 41.83
N SER A 434 -2.90 14.73 41.71
CA SER A 434 -3.80 14.38 42.82
C SER A 434 -5.01 13.56 42.35
N ILE A 435 -5.51 12.72 43.25
CA ILE A 435 -6.73 11.93 43.08
C ILE A 435 -7.70 12.30 44.19
N LEU A 436 -8.91 12.67 43.79
CA LEU A 436 -10.04 12.86 44.70
C LEU A 436 -11.11 11.80 44.39
N LEU A 437 -11.74 11.23 45.43
CA LEU A 437 -12.78 10.22 45.32
C LEU A 437 -14.15 10.79 45.64
N LEU A 438 -15.20 10.27 45.00
CA LEU A 438 -16.58 10.63 45.31
C LEU A 438 -16.95 10.16 46.73
N ASP A 439 -17.46 11.07 47.57
CA ASP A 439 -18.00 10.75 48.89
C ASP A 439 -19.33 9.98 48.77
N ALA A 440 -19.73 9.29 49.83
CA ALA A 440 -20.96 8.52 49.87
C ALA A 440 -22.23 9.38 49.70
N ASP A 441 -22.14 10.69 49.93
CA ASP A 441 -23.24 11.64 49.71
C ASP A 441 -23.49 11.99 48.23
N GLY A 442 -22.57 11.62 47.34
CA GLY A 442 -22.63 11.90 45.90
C GLY A 442 -22.48 13.39 45.53
N GLN A 443 -22.18 14.26 46.49
CA GLN A 443 -22.13 15.72 46.33
C GLN A 443 -20.73 16.30 46.54
N HIS A 444 -19.85 15.56 47.22
CA HIS A 444 -18.50 16.01 47.53
C HIS A 444 -17.43 15.05 47.02
N LEU A 445 -16.25 15.60 46.73
CA LEU A 445 -15.01 14.88 46.46
C LEU A 445 -14.10 14.94 47.70
N ARG A 446 -13.52 13.81 48.07
CA ARG A 446 -12.59 13.67 49.20
C ARG A 446 -11.17 13.45 48.74
N HIS A 447 -10.20 13.92 49.51
CA HIS A 447 -8.80 13.65 49.24
C HIS A 447 -8.52 12.14 49.30
N ALA A 448 -7.81 11.60 48.31
CA ALA A 448 -7.37 10.21 48.31
C ALA A 448 -5.86 10.04 48.09
N ALA A 449 -5.25 10.82 47.18
CA ALA A 449 -3.80 10.81 47.01
C ALA A 449 -3.28 12.13 46.45
N ALA A 450 -2.20 12.65 47.01
CA ALA A 450 -1.48 13.84 46.52
C ALA A 450 -0.02 13.84 47.03
N PRO A 451 0.81 12.86 46.61
CA PRO A 451 2.06 12.52 47.29
C PRO A 451 3.16 13.59 47.19
N SER A 452 3.08 14.49 46.22
CA SER A 452 4.02 15.60 46.01
C SER A 452 3.53 16.94 46.58
N LEU A 453 2.38 16.93 47.26
CA LEU A 453 1.79 18.10 47.90
C LEU A 453 1.80 17.95 49.43
N PRO A 454 1.89 19.06 50.18
CA PRO A 454 1.93 19.01 51.64
C PRO A 454 0.57 18.61 52.22
N GLU A 455 0.55 18.14 53.46
CA GLU A 455 -0.68 17.72 54.17
C GLU A 455 -1.74 18.85 54.27
N THR A 456 -1.30 20.11 54.28
CA THR A 456 -2.21 21.28 54.23
C THR A 456 -3.09 21.30 52.98
N TYR A 457 -2.60 20.75 51.86
CA TYR A 457 -3.38 20.57 50.66
C TYR A 457 -4.48 19.53 50.86
N ALA A 458 -4.13 18.36 51.40
CA ALA A 458 -5.07 17.25 51.63
C ALA A 458 -6.26 17.70 52.49
N LEU A 459 -6.01 18.48 53.54
CA LEU A 459 -7.05 19.06 54.39
C LEU A 459 -7.91 20.09 53.65
N ALA A 460 -7.32 20.92 52.79
CA ALA A 460 -8.02 21.98 52.07
C ALA A 460 -8.89 21.46 50.91
N VAL A 461 -8.59 20.27 50.39
CA VAL A 461 -9.36 19.63 49.32
C VAL A 461 -10.22 18.46 49.79
N ASP A 462 -10.24 18.16 51.09
CA ASP A 462 -11.21 17.21 51.63
C ASP A 462 -12.61 17.84 51.62
N ARG A 463 -13.55 17.14 50.97
CA ARG A 463 -14.95 17.55 50.76
C ARG A 463 -15.14 18.77 49.85
N VAL A 464 -14.45 18.80 48.71
CA VAL A 464 -14.73 19.76 47.63
C VAL A 464 -16.11 19.49 47.02
N SER A 465 -16.99 20.49 46.98
CA SER A 465 -18.31 20.36 46.35
C SER A 465 -18.21 20.08 44.85
N ILE A 466 -19.16 19.30 44.33
CA ILE A 466 -19.31 19.01 42.91
C ILE A 466 -20.25 20.05 42.29
N GLY A 467 -19.81 20.73 41.22
CA GLY A 467 -20.60 21.75 40.55
C GLY A 467 -19.85 22.45 39.41
N PRO A 468 -20.55 23.21 38.56
CA PRO A 468 -20.01 23.78 37.32
C PRO A 468 -18.93 24.85 37.53
N SER A 469 -18.76 25.37 38.76
CA SER A 469 -17.75 26.38 39.12
C SER A 469 -16.90 25.98 40.32
N ALA A 470 -16.81 24.68 40.62
CA ALA A 470 -16.11 24.16 41.80
C ALA A 470 -14.64 23.77 41.53
N GLY A 471 -13.87 24.66 40.90
CA GLY A 471 -12.51 24.37 40.44
C GLY A 471 -12.46 23.28 39.36
N SER A 472 -11.25 22.86 38.97
CA SER A 472 -11.10 21.86 37.91
C SER A 472 -11.70 20.50 38.28
N CYS A 473 -11.47 20.00 39.51
CA CYS A 473 -11.96 18.68 39.94
C CYS A 473 -13.48 18.63 40.14
N GLY A 474 -14.06 19.61 40.85
CA GLY A 474 -15.51 19.64 41.08
C GLY A 474 -16.30 19.80 39.78
N ALA A 475 -15.79 20.61 38.84
CA ALA A 475 -16.40 20.77 37.52
C ALA A 475 -16.27 19.49 36.67
N ALA A 476 -15.11 18.83 36.68
CA ALA A 476 -14.88 17.58 35.96
C ALA A 476 -15.83 16.46 36.44
N ALA A 477 -16.02 16.33 37.76
CA ALA A 477 -16.97 15.38 38.32
C ALA A 477 -18.43 15.71 37.96
N PHE A 478 -18.80 16.99 37.92
CA PHE A 478 -20.14 17.45 37.58
C PHE A 478 -20.49 17.21 36.10
N LEU A 479 -19.57 17.56 35.20
CA LEU A 479 -19.78 17.44 33.76
C LEU A 479 -19.62 16.00 33.28
N GLY A 480 -18.82 15.18 33.98
CA GLY A 480 -18.47 13.84 33.52
C GLY A 480 -17.53 13.85 32.30
N GLU A 481 -16.80 14.95 32.09
CA GLU A 481 -15.82 15.12 31.02
C GLU A 481 -14.53 15.78 31.53
N GLN A 482 -13.48 15.72 30.72
CA GLN A 482 -12.20 16.32 31.07
C GLN A 482 -12.29 17.86 31.07
N VAL A 483 -11.76 18.48 32.13
CA VAL A 483 -11.66 19.93 32.28
C VAL A 483 -10.21 20.35 32.18
N ILE A 484 -9.89 21.23 31.22
CA ILE A 484 -8.55 21.76 30.98
C ILE A 484 -8.54 23.25 31.32
N VAL A 485 -7.85 23.63 32.39
CA VAL A 485 -7.54 25.03 32.69
C VAL A 485 -6.09 25.31 32.33
N GLU A 486 -5.86 25.96 31.18
CA GLU A 486 -4.53 26.29 30.66
C GLU A 486 -3.88 27.45 31.42
N ASP A 487 -4.68 28.42 31.86
CA ASP A 487 -4.26 29.54 32.71
C ASP A 487 -5.27 29.79 33.82
N ILE A 488 -4.90 29.40 35.04
CA ILE A 488 -5.73 29.54 36.26
C ILE A 488 -6.08 31.00 36.51
N ALA A 489 -5.16 31.94 36.24
CA ALA A 489 -5.35 33.35 36.56
C ALA A 489 -6.53 33.98 35.80
N ASN A 490 -6.88 33.41 34.64
CA ASN A 490 -7.94 33.89 33.76
C ASN A 490 -9.15 32.95 33.68
N SER A 491 -9.20 31.92 34.54
CA SER A 491 -10.26 30.90 34.48
C SER A 491 -11.44 31.23 35.42
N PRO A 492 -12.69 31.24 34.92
CA PRO A 492 -13.86 31.43 35.76
C PRO A 492 -14.05 30.28 36.78
N LEU A 493 -13.52 29.09 36.49
CA LEU A 493 -13.58 27.93 37.41
C LEU A 493 -12.76 28.16 38.69
N TRP A 494 -11.78 29.06 38.65
CA TRP A 494 -10.84 29.33 39.74
C TRP A 494 -11.02 30.71 40.37
N ALA A 495 -12.01 31.50 39.95
CA ALA A 495 -12.22 32.87 40.40
C ALA A 495 -12.22 33.01 41.94
N ASP A 496 -12.95 32.12 42.62
CA ASP A 496 -13.06 32.12 44.09
C ASP A 496 -11.90 31.39 44.80
N ARG A 497 -10.92 30.86 44.04
CA ARG A 497 -9.84 29.99 44.54
C ARG A 497 -8.44 30.40 44.04
N LEU A 498 -8.29 31.62 43.52
CA LEU A 498 -7.00 32.10 43.01
C LEU A 498 -5.91 32.12 44.09
N ASP A 499 -6.23 32.52 45.32
CA ASP A 499 -5.25 32.55 46.41
C ASP A 499 -4.83 31.13 46.84
N PHE A 500 -5.73 30.16 46.74
CA PHE A 500 -5.40 28.74 46.93
C PHE A 500 -4.41 28.24 45.86
N ALA A 501 -4.62 28.58 44.59
CA ALA A 501 -3.67 28.22 43.52
C ALA A 501 -2.29 28.87 43.70
N LYS A 502 -2.24 30.13 44.16
CA LYS A 502 -0.98 30.84 44.44
C LYS A 502 -0.16 30.16 45.54
N GLN A 503 -0.82 29.64 46.58
CA GLN A 503 -0.15 28.94 47.69
C GLN A 503 0.72 27.76 47.22
N TYR A 504 0.29 27.06 46.17
CA TYR A 504 0.99 25.90 45.61
C TYR A 504 1.73 26.22 44.30
N ASN A 505 1.86 27.51 43.97
CA ASN A 505 2.49 28.00 42.74
C ASN A 505 1.91 27.35 41.48
N TRP A 506 0.59 27.26 41.35
CA TRP A 506 -0.06 26.69 40.17
C TRP A 506 -0.53 27.76 39.20
N ARG A 507 -0.32 27.49 37.91
CA ARG A 507 -0.74 28.31 36.78
C ARG A 507 -1.59 27.56 35.77
N ALA A 508 -1.56 26.23 35.74
CA ALA A 508 -2.48 25.39 34.98
C ALA A 508 -2.96 24.23 35.86
N CYS A 509 -4.21 23.78 35.66
CA CYS A 509 -4.76 22.62 36.35
C CYS A 509 -5.78 21.89 35.46
N TRP A 510 -5.49 20.63 35.16
CA TRP A 510 -6.38 19.77 34.38
C TRP A 510 -6.95 18.71 35.29
N SER A 511 -8.22 18.37 35.10
CA SER A 511 -8.86 17.31 35.88
C SER A 511 -9.71 16.43 34.98
N THR A 512 -9.56 15.12 35.13
CA THR A 512 -10.25 14.12 34.33
C THR A 512 -11.02 13.19 35.26
N PRO A 513 -12.36 13.10 35.10
CA PRO A 513 -13.15 12.16 35.88
C PRO A 513 -12.85 10.73 35.44
N PHE A 514 -12.86 9.82 36.39
CA PHE A 514 -12.74 8.39 36.11
C PHE A 514 -13.96 7.65 36.67
N PHE A 515 -14.27 6.50 36.07
CA PHE A 515 -15.61 5.94 36.11
C PHE A 515 -15.58 4.46 36.44
N SER A 516 -16.65 3.99 37.07
CA SER A 516 -16.92 2.56 37.17
C SER A 516 -17.26 1.97 35.81
N ALA A 517 -17.26 0.64 35.73
CA ALA A 517 -17.77 -0.11 34.57
C ALA A 517 -19.22 0.29 34.22
N ALA A 518 -20.01 0.69 35.21
CA ALA A 518 -21.39 1.20 35.04
C ALA A 518 -21.46 2.70 34.68
N ARG A 519 -20.35 3.33 34.30
CA ARG A 519 -20.24 4.75 33.92
C ARG A 519 -20.63 5.75 35.03
N LYS A 520 -20.59 5.34 36.30
CA LYS A 520 -20.71 6.26 37.44
C LYS A 520 -19.37 6.90 37.74
N VAL A 521 -19.34 8.19 38.05
CA VAL A 521 -18.12 8.88 38.49
C VAL A 521 -17.65 8.26 39.81
N LEU A 522 -16.39 7.83 39.86
CA LEU A 522 -15.74 7.32 41.07
C LEU A 522 -14.85 8.38 41.73
N GLY A 523 -14.35 9.31 40.92
CA GLY A 523 -13.44 10.35 41.36
C GLY A 523 -12.86 11.12 40.19
N THR A 524 -11.85 11.93 40.48
CA THR A 524 -11.12 12.74 39.49
C THR A 524 -9.62 12.61 39.68
N PHE A 525 -8.89 12.52 38.57
CA PHE A 525 -7.44 12.63 38.52
C PHE A 525 -7.06 14.01 38.00
N ALA A 526 -6.28 14.76 38.79
CA ALA A 526 -5.86 16.10 38.47
C ALA A 526 -4.34 16.21 38.30
N ILE A 527 -3.92 17.06 37.38
CA ILE A 527 -2.53 17.42 37.13
C ILE A 527 -2.43 18.95 37.19
N SER A 528 -1.53 19.46 38.00
CA SER A 528 -1.26 20.89 38.14
C SER A 528 0.17 21.23 37.73
N TYR A 529 0.36 22.39 37.10
CA TYR A 529 1.67 22.89 36.65
C TYR A 529 1.94 24.32 37.14
N PRO A 530 3.22 24.70 37.34
CA PRO A 530 3.60 26.05 37.76
C PRO A 530 3.68 27.09 36.64
N HIS A 531 3.41 26.67 35.41
CA HIS A 531 3.34 27.52 34.23
C HIS A 531 2.06 27.22 33.46
N THR A 532 1.64 28.15 32.60
CA THR A 532 0.51 27.94 31.71
C THR A 532 0.85 26.83 30.72
N LYS A 533 -0.01 25.83 30.60
CA LYS A 533 0.24 24.67 29.75
C LYS A 533 -1.07 24.12 29.22
N ARG A 534 -1.06 23.74 27.94
CA ARG A 534 -2.09 22.92 27.31
C ARG A 534 -1.58 21.48 27.18
N PRO A 535 -2.40 20.45 27.41
CA PRO A 535 -1.95 19.07 27.29
C PRO A 535 -1.54 18.74 25.85
N ASP A 536 -0.38 18.12 25.71
CA ASP A 536 0.07 17.49 24.47
C ASP A 536 -0.36 16.01 24.39
N TYR A 537 0.09 15.30 23.36
CA TYR A 537 -0.25 13.88 23.18
C TYR A 537 0.25 12.99 24.33
N ASN A 538 1.46 13.25 24.83
CA ASN A 538 2.05 12.49 25.94
C ASN A 538 1.26 12.73 27.23
N ASP A 539 0.91 13.98 27.53
CA ASP A 539 0.07 14.34 28.68
C ASP A 539 -1.27 13.57 28.65
N LEU A 540 -1.94 13.53 27.50
CA LEU A 540 -3.21 12.83 27.32
C LEU A 540 -3.08 11.31 27.48
N MET A 541 -1.98 10.71 27.03
CA MET A 541 -1.72 9.29 27.26
C MET A 541 -1.54 8.99 28.75
N VAL A 542 -0.76 9.80 29.47
CA VAL A 542 -0.54 9.64 30.92
C VAL A 542 -1.86 9.77 31.68
N ILE A 543 -2.68 10.79 31.36
CA ILE A 543 -4.02 10.98 31.95
C ILE A 543 -4.92 9.76 31.73
N THR A 544 -5.00 9.29 30.48
CA THR A 544 -5.83 8.13 30.12
C THR A 544 -5.39 6.89 30.87
N HIS A 545 -4.08 6.71 31.02
CA HIS A 545 -3.51 5.58 31.71
C HIS A 545 -3.78 5.64 33.23
N ALA A 546 -3.59 6.81 33.84
CA ALA A 546 -3.85 7.04 35.26
C ALA A 546 -5.31 6.81 35.64
N THR A 547 -6.24 7.41 34.88
CA THR A 547 -7.69 7.29 35.14
C THR A 547 -8.19 5.85 35.03
N ARG A 548 -7.65 5.05 34.10
CA ARG A 548 -8.00 3.62 33.99
C ARG A 548 -7.55 2.82 35.20
N MET A 549 -6.31 2.99 35.66
CA MET A 549 -5.82 2.29 36.84
C MET A 549 -6.51 2.74 38.12
N ALA A 550 -6.79 4.04 38.27
CA ALA A 550 -7.57 4.56 39.39
C ALA A 550 -8.97 3.93 39.42
N SER A 551 -9.63 3.79 38.26
CA SER A 551 -10.92 3.10 38.16
C SER A 551 -10.84 1.67 38.66
N VAL A 552 -9.88 0.88 38.14
CA VAL A 552 -9.70 -0.52 38.54
C VAL A 552 -9.37 -0.66 40.02
N ALA A 553 -8.49 0.20 40.55
CA ALA A 553 -8.11 0.18 41.96
C ALA A 553 -9.31 0.47 42.88
N VAL A 554 -10.07 1.52 42.57
CA VAL A 554 -11.21 1.95 43.38
C VAL A 554 -12.36 0.95 43.29
N GLU A 555 -12.70 0.44 42.11
CA GLU A 555 -13.75 -0.57 41.96
C GLU A 555 -13.41 -1.85 42.72
N ARG A 556 -12.16 -2.33 42.59
CA ARG A 556 -11.71 -3.51 43.34
C ARG A 556 -11.79 -3.28 44.84
N TRP A 557 -11.36 -2.11 45.31
CA TRP A 557 -11.44 -1.78 46.73
C TRP A 557 -12.89 -1.72 47.22
N GLN A 558 -13.80 -1.10 46.47
CA GLN A 558 -15.24 -1.07 46.80
C GLN A 558 -15.84 -2.48 46.85
N GLN A 559 -15.51 -3.34 45.88
CA GLN A 559 -15.96 -4.74 45.84
C GLN A 559 -15.45 -5.55 47.04
N ILE A 560 -14.16 -5.44 47.37
CA ILE A 560 -13.57 -6.15 48.52
C ILE A 560 -14.18 -5.65 49.82
N THR A 561 -14.34 -4.33 49.96
CA THR A 561 -14.91 -3.71 51.16
C THR A 561 -16.36 -4.16 51.36
N GLU A 562 -17.15 -4.20 50.29
CA GLU A 562 -18.53 -4.69 50.38
C GLU A 562 -18.59 -6.19 50.65
N LEU A 563 -17.74 -7.00 50.02
CA LEU A 563 -17.65 -8.43 50.32
C LEU A 563 -17.27 -8.68 51.78
N GLN A 564 -16.31 -7.93 52.33
CA GLN A 564 -15.94 -8.00 53.74
C GLN A 564 -17.14 -7.62 54.62
N ARG A 565 -17.82 -6.51 54.33
CA ARG A 565 -19.01 -6.08 55.07
C ARG A 565 -20.11 -7.16 55.04
N LEU A 566 -20.39 -7.75 53.88
CA LEU A 566 -21.38 -8.83 53.75
C LEU A 566 -20.96 -10.11 54.48
N ALA A 567 -19.66 -10.40 54.52
CA ALA A 567 -19.12 -11.56 55.21
C ALA A 567 -19.09 -11.40 56.73
N THR A 568 -18.97 -10.16 57.25
CA THR A 568 -18.79 -9.92 58.69
C THR A 568 -19.98 -9.29 59.40
N THR A 569 -20.84 -8.56 58.69
CA THR A 569 -21.85 -7.69 59.27
C THR A 569 -23.27 -8.09 58.86
N ASP A 570 -24.22 -7.99 59.78
CA ASP A 570 -25.65 -8.15 59.51
C ASP A 570 -26.21 -6.87 58.87
N GLN A 571 -26.81 -7.01 57.68
CA GLN A 571 -27.22 -5.87 56.86
C GLN A 571 -28.30 -4.98 57.50
N LEU A 572 -29.07 -5.50 58.45
CA LEU A 572 -30.15 -4.75 59.07
C LEU A 572 -29.69 -4.00 60.31
N THR A 573 -28.76 -4.59 61.08
CA THR A 573 -28.41 -4.14 62.43
C THR A 573 -27.03 -3.50 62.53
N ASP A 574 -26.19 -3.63 61.50
CA ASP A 574 -24.77 -3.24 61.49
C ASP A 574 -23.90 -3.92 62.56
N LEU A 575 -24.44 -4.92 63.27
CA LEU A 575 -23.71 -5.77 64.20
C LEU A 575 -23.02 -6.92 63.46
N SER A 576 -22.19 -7.70 64.15
CA SER A 576 -21.62 -8.90 63.53
C SER A 576 -22.74 -9.85 63.11
N ASN A 577 -22.64 -10.41 61.90
CA ASN A 577 -23.53 -11.50 61.53
C ASN A 577 -23.19 -12.76 62.36
N ARG A 578 -24.07 -13.76 62.32
CA ARG A 578 -23.91 -14.99 63.10
C ARG A 578 -22.55 -15.66 62.91
N ALA A 579 -22.10 -15.82 61.66
CA ALA A 579 -20.85 -16.52 61.36
C ALA A 579 -19.65 -15.78 61.98
N HIS A 580 -19.55 -14.47 61.73
CA HIS A 580 -18.47 -13.65 62.24
C HIS A 580 -18.47 -13.52 63.77
N PHE A 581 -19.65 -13.42 64.38
CA PHE A 581 -19.78 -13.42 65.83
C PHE A 581 -19.23 -14.70 66.45
N LEU A 582 -19.62 -15.87 65.92
CA LEU A 582 -19.20 -17.17 66.47
C LEU A 582 -17.69 -17.37 66.33
N ASP A 583 -17.11 -17.05 65.17
CA ASP A 583 -15.66 -17.15 64.95
C ASP A 583 -14.87 -16.29 65.96
N ASN A 584 -15.29 -15.04 66.17
CA ASN A 584 -14.64 -14.15 67.13
C ASN A 584 -14.89 -14.58 68.58
N ALA A 585 -16.09 -15.06 68.91
CA ALA A 585 -16.41 -15.58 70.23
C ALA A 585 -15.54 -16.80 70.58
N GLU A 586 -15.23 -17.66 69.61
CA GLU A 586 -14.35 -18.82 69.81
C GLU A 586 -12.87 -18.41 69.99
N VAL A 587 -12.44 -17.33 69.34
CA VAL A 587 -11.12 -16.73 69.61
C VAL A 587 -11.06 -16.20 71.05
N GLU A 588 -12.07 -15.45 71.50
CA GLU A 588 -12.12 -14.92 72.87
C GLU A 588 -12.25 -16.02 73.93
N LEU A 589 -13.04 -17.05 73.67
CA LEU A 589 -13.14 -18.23 74.53
C LEU A 589 -11.78 -18.91 74.72
N ARG A 590 -11.03 -19.14 73.64
CA ARG A 590 -9.68 -19.73 73.70
C ARG A 590 -8.70 -18.84 74.46
N ARG A 591 -8.77 -17.51 74.26
CA ARG A 591 -7.95 -16.54 75.02
C ARG A 591 -8.28 -16.61 76.51
N ALA A 592 -9.55 -16.57 76.88
CA ALA A 592 -10.00 -16.65 78.24
C ALA A 592 -9.59 -17.98 78.92
N GLY A 593 -9.80 -19.10 78.24
CA GLY A 593 -9.39 -20.43 78.73
C GLY A 593 -7.88 -20.57 78.92
N ARG A 594 -7.07 -20.09 77.97
CA ARG A 594 -5.59 -20.17 78.04
C ARG A 594 -5.02 -19.36 79.20
N PHE A 595 -5.57 -18.17 79.45
CA PHE A 595 -5.07 -17.25 80.47
C PHE A 595 -5.88 -17.28 81.77
N ASN A 596 -6.83 -18.22 81.90
CA ASN A 596 -7.75 -18.33 83.02
C ASN A 596 -8.44 -16.99 83.35
N ARG A 597 -8.92 -16.28 82.32
CA ARG A 597 -9.64 -15.00 82.45
C ARG A 597 -11.14 -15.23 82.51
N GLU A 598 -11.84 -14.34 83.20
CA GLU A 598 -13.30 -14.36 83.26
C GLU A 598 -13.92 -13.95 81.92
N LEU A 599 -15.03 -14.59 81.55
CA LEU A 599 -15.79 -14.30 80.33
C LEU A 599 -17.26 -14.63 80.60
N VAL A 600 -18.15 -13.74 80.16
CA VAL A 600 -19.61 -13.92 80.25
C VAL A 600 -20.20 -13.84 78.85
N VAL A 601 -21.20 -14.67 78.58
CA VAL A 601 -22.03 -14.61 77.39
C VAL A 601 -23.45 -14.25 77.79
N LEU A 602 -24.04 -13.29 77.07
CA LEU A 602 -25.44 -12.94 77.15
C LEU A 602 -26.16 -13.42 75.89
N MET A 603 -27.27 -14.12 76.06
CA MET A 603 -28.24 -14.38 75.00
C MET A 603 -29.44 -13.47 75.23
N ILE A 604 -29.85 -12.72 74.21
CA ILE A 604 -30.85 -11.66 74.31
C ILE A 604 -31.89 -11.82 73.21
N ASP A 605 -33.15 -11.61 73.55
CA ASP A 605 -34.24 -11.68 72.59
C ASP A 605 -35.31 -10.62 72.86
N ILE A 606 -35.86 -10.05 71.78
CA ILE A 606 -36.90 -9.03 71.84
C ILE A 606 -38.25 -9.69 72.19
N ASP A 607 -38.79 -9.30 73.35
CA ASP A 607 -40.03 -9.86 73.85
C ASP A 607 -41.20 -9.56 72.91
N LEU A 608 -41.93 -10.63 72.54
CA LEU A 608 -43.13 -10.54 71.72
C LEU A 608 -42.90 -9.85 70.36
N PHE A 609 -41.70 -9.97 69.78
CA PHE A 609 -41.35 -9.34 68.50
C PHE A 609 -42.32 -9.69 67.36
N LYS A 610 -42.82 -10.94 67.32
CA LYS A 610 -43.87 -11.34 66.38
C LYS A 610 -45.13 -10.46 66.48
N GLN A 611 -45.54 -10.02 67.67
CA GLN A 611 -46.69 -9.11 67.81
C GLN A 611 -46.41 -7.71 67.26
N ILE A 612 -45.16 -7.25 67.33
CA ILE A 612 -44.74 -5.99 66.71
C ILE A 612 -44.91 -6.11 65.18
N ASN A 613 -44.43 -7.20 64.59
CA ASN A 613 -44.59 -7.49 63.16
C ASN A 613 -46.05 -7.64 62.75
N ASP A 614 -46.82 -8.45 63.48
CA ASP A 614 -48.21 -8.76 63.15
C ASP A 614 -49.11 -7.51 63.26
N ARG A 615 -48.80 -6.60 64.20
CA ARG A 615 -49.61 -5.39 64.45
C ARG A 615 -49.20 -4.19 63.60
N HIS A 616 -47.90 -4.03 63.33
CA HIS A 616 -47.36 -2.81 62.71
C HIS A 616 -46.63 -3.06 61.38
N GLY A 617 -46.48 -4.33 60.98
CA GLY A 617 -45.81 -4.74 59.75
C GLY A 617 -44.30 -4.93 59.92
N HIS A 618 -43.72 -5.70 59.01
CA HIS A 618 -42.29 -6.08 59.04
C HIS A 618 -41.34 -4.88 59.04
N ALA A 619 -41.64 -3.82 58.29
CA ALA A 619 -40.79 -2.62 58.25
C ALA A 619 -40.65 -1.94 59.63
N THR A 620 -41.70 -2.03 60.47
CA THR A 620 -41.64 -1.51 61.85
C THR A 620 -40.87 -2.45 62.77
N GLY A 621 -40.96 -3.76 62.56
CA GLY A 621 -40.09 -4.73 63.25
C GLY A 621 -38.61 -4.54 62.91
N ASP A 622 -38.30 -4.27 61.64
CA ASP A 622 -36.94 -3.93 61.20
C ASP A 622 -36.40 -2.70 61.93
N GLU A 623 -37.24 -1.67 62.13
CA GLU A 623 -36.84 -0.50 62.90
C GLU A 623 -36.65 -0.82 64.39
N ALA A 624 -37.47 -1.70 64.98
CA ALA A 624 -37.25 -2.17 66.35
C ALA A 624 -35.88 -2.85 66.50
N LEU A 625 -35.47 -3.68 65.52
CA LEU A 625 -34.15 -4.33 65.50
C LEU A 625 -33.01 -3.30 65.39
N ARG A 626 -33.15 -2.26 64.55
CA ARG A 626 -32.16 -1.17 64.46
C ARG A 626 -32.05 -0.36 65.75
N VAL A 627 -33.18 -0.05 66.37
CA VAL A 627 -33.22 0.66 67.65
C VAL A 627 -32.53 -0.17 68.72
N PHE A 628 -32.86 -1.46 68.80
CA PHE A 628 -32.25 -2.38 69.76
C PHE A 628 -30.72 -2.47 69.56
N SER A 629 -30.27 -2.60 68.32
CA SER A 629 -28.84 -2.70 67.99
C SER A 629 -28.06 -1.42 68.36
N ARG A 630 -28.67 -0.25 68.19
CA ARG A 630 -28.10 1.04 68.64
C ARG A 630 -28.01 1.13 70.17
N VAL A 631 -29.01 0.62 70.90
CA VAL A 631 -28.97 0.56 72.36
C VAL A 631 -27.85 -0.40 72.80
N LEU A 632 -27.79 -1.58 72.17
CA LEU A 632 -26.77 -2.59 72.45
C LEU A 632 -25.36 -2.01 72.30
N GLY A 633 -25.06 -1.36 71.18
CA GLY A 633 -23.76 -0.74 70.92
C GLY A 633 -23.39 0.43 71.86
N LYS A 634 -24.37 1.14 72.44
CA LYS A 634 -24.12 2.23 73.40
C LYS A 634 -23.83 1.73 74.80
N GLU A 635 -24.46 0.61 75.18
CA GLU A 635 -24.41 0.08 76.53
C GLU A 635 -23.29 -0.95 76.73
N THR A 636 -22.60 -1.36 75.65
CA THR A 636 -21.42 -2.22 75.70
C THR A 636 -20.13 -1.46 75.41
N ARG A 637 -18.99 -2.08 75.74
CA ARG A 637 -17.64 -1.52 75.53
C ARG A 637 -17.18 -1.82 74.10
N ALA A 638 -16.21 -1.05 73.62
CA ALA A 638 -15.67 -1.19 72.26
C ALA A 638 -15.04 -2.58 71.95
N PHE A 639 -14.64 -3.33 72.97
CA PHE A 639 -14.06 -4.67 72.83
C PHE A 639 -15.04 -5.81 73.17
N ASP A 640 -16.28 -5.49 73.55
CA ASP A 640 -17.33 -6.49 73.70
C ASP A 640 -17.78 -6.95 72.30
N LEU A 641 -18.04 -8.25 72.14
CA LEU A 641 -18.50 -8.78 70.85
C LEU A 641 -20.02 -8.74 70.79
N LEU A 642 -20.56 -8.10 69.77
CA LEU A 642 -22.00 -7.98 69.52
C LEU A 642 -22.35 -8.72 68.24
N GLY A 643 -23.36 -9.59 68.28
CA GLY A 643 -23.80 -10.30 67.09
C GLY A 643 -25.29 -10.60 67.07
N ARG A 644 -25.86 -10.63 65.86
CA ARG A 644 -27.23 -11.11 65.62
C ARG A 644 -27.17 -12.59 65.22
N ILE A 645 -27.78 -13.45 66.03
CA ILE A 645 -27.68 -14.92 65.90
C ILE A 645 -28.88 -15.49 65.13
N GLY A 646 -30.03 -14.83 65.26
CA GLY A 646 -31.29 -15.25 64.66
C GLY A 646 -32.17 -14.07 64.25
N GLY A 647 -33.46 -14.33 64.02
CA GLY A 647 -34.42 -13.31 63.59
C GLY A 647 -34.52 -12.15 64.57
N GLU A 648 -34.84 -12.44 65.83
CA GLU A 648 -34.97 -11.47 66.93
C GLU A 648 -33.97 -11.73 68.08
N GLU A 649 -33.01 -12.61 67.83
CA GLU A 649 -32.03 -13.12 68.80
C GLU A 649 -30.65 -12.50 68.59
N PHE A 650 -30.06 -12.04 69.68
CA PHE A 650 -28.76 -11.38 69.73
C PHE A 650 -27.91 -12.00 70.82
N ALA A 651 -26.60 -11.97 70.64
CA ALA A 651 -25.65 -12.42 71.64
C ALA A 651 -24.57 -11.39 71.89
N VAL A 652 -24.09 -11.36 73.13
CA VAL A 652 -22.99 -10.52 73.57
C VAL A 652 -21.93 -11.38 74.26
N VAL A 653 -20.68 -11.27 73.85
CA VAL A 653 -19.54 -11.78 74.63
C VAL A 653 -18.91 -10.63 75.37
N LEU A 654 -18.72 -10.80 76.67
CA LEU A 654 -18.11 -9.85 77.59
C LEU A 654 -16.77 -10.45 78.09
N PRO A 655 -15.65 -10.20 77.38
CA PRO A 655 -14.34 -10.60 77.87
C PRO A 655 -13.99 -9.90 79.18
N GLU A 656 -13.16 -10.54 80.01
CA GLU A 656 -12.63 -9.98 81.26
C GLU A 656 -13.71 -9.46 82.20
N THR A 657 -14.80 -10.21 82.30
CA THR A 657 -16.00 -9.79 83.03
C THR A 657 -16.48 -10.91 83.94
N SER A 658 -16.56 -10.64 85.24
CA SER A 658 -17.18 -11.55 86.20
C SER A 658 -18.67 -11.68 85.94
N ILE A 659 -19.29 -12.75 86.45
CA ILE A 659 -20.74 -12.93 86.27
C ILE A 659 -21.56 -11.83 86.95
N GLU A 660 -21.11 -11.30 88.08
CA GLU A 660 -21.77 -10.19 88.77
C GLU A 660 -21.72 -8.90 87.92
N ALA A 661 -20.57 -8.59 87.32
CA ALA A 661 -20.44 -7.45 86.42
C ALA A 661 -21.23 -7.66 85.12
N GLY A 662 -21.25 -8.88 84.59
CA GLY A 662 -22.04 -9.24 83.41
C GLY A 662 -23.54 -9.05 83.63
N LEU A 663 -24.05 -9.43 84.81
CA LEU A 663 -25.45 -9.18 85.19
C LEU A 663 -25.78 -7.69 85.32
N GLN A 664 -24.84 -6.87 85.82
CA GLN A 664 -25.03 -5.41 85.87
C GLN A 664 -25.10 -4.78 84.46
N ILE A 665 -24.27 -5.25 83.53
CA ILE A 665 -24.31 -4.82 82.12
C ILE A 665 -25.64 -5.25 81.49
N ALA A 666 -26.07 -6.49 81.73
CA ALA A 666 -27.35 -7.00 81.26
C ALA A 666 -28.54 -6.17 81.80
N GLU A 667 -28.50 -5.74 83.07
CA GLU A 667 -29.58 -4.93 83.66
C GLU A 667 -29.62 -3.53 83.10
N ARG A 668 -28.45 -2.91 82.89
CA ARG A 668 -28.36 -1.62 82.21
C ARG A 668 -28.91 -1.71 80.79
N LEU A 669 -28.59 -2.77 80.05
CA LEU A 669 -29.14 -3.04 78.72
C LEU A 669 -30.67 -3.18 78.75
N ARG A 670 -31.19 -4.03 79.63
CA ARG A 670 -32.63 -4.27 79.77
C ARG A 670 -33.39 -2.98 80.08
N GLU A 671 -32.92 -2.21 81.06
CA GLU A 671 -33.52 -0.92 81.43
C GLU A 671 -33.44 0.11 80.30
N ALA A 672 -32.33 0.16 79.57
CA ALA A 672 -32.15 1.09 78.45
C ALA A 672 -33.14 0.79 77.32
N VAL A 673 -33.37 -0.50 77.02
CA VAL A 673 -34.37 -0.92 76.04
C VAL A 673 -35.79 -0.60 76.50
N GLU A 674 -36.15 -0.91 77.74
CA GLU A 674 -37.47 -0.61 78.30
C GLU A 674 -37.81 0.90 78.27
N LYS A 675 -36.80 1.74 78.50
CA LYS A 675 -36.92 3.20 78.40
C LYS A 675 -36.89 3.71 76.96
N SER A 676 -36.44 2.90 76.01
CA SER A 676 -36.37 3.28 74.60
C SER A 676 -37.76 3.24 73.95
N SER A 677 -37.98 4.17 73.03
CA SER A 677 -39.17 4.19 72.18
C SER A 677 -38.79 4.76 70.83
N PHE A 678 -39.46 4.28 69.77
CA PHE A 678 -39.25 4.80 68.43
C PHE A 678 -40.58 5.04 67.72
N VAL A 679 -40.53 5.88 66.69
CA VAL A 679 -41.65 6.18 65.82
C VAL A 679 -41.20 5.84 64.40
N PHE A 680 -41.95 4.99 63.70
CA PHE A 680 -41.72 4.65 62.31
C PHE A 680 -42.70 5.44 61.43
N HIS A 681 -42.19 6.35 60.58
CA HIS A 681 -42.98 7.35 59.84
C HIS A 681 -43.92 8.16 60.75
N ASP A 682 -45.18 8.37 60.36
CA ASP A 682 -46.21 9.08 61.15
C ASP A 682 -46.98 8.13 62.09
N GLY A 683 -46.39 7.00 62.46
CA GLY A 683 -47.00 5.97 63.29
C GLY A 683 -47.05 6.30 64.81
N PRO A 684 -47.65 5.42 65.62
CA PRO A 684 -47.60 5.56 67.07
C PRO A 684 -46.18 5.32 67.61
N SER A 685 -45.87 5.89 68.77
CA SER A 685 -44.63 5.55 69.50
C SER A 685 -44.72 4.12 70.03
N ILE A 686 -43.74 3.29 69.65
CA ILE A 686 -43.67 1.88 70.01
C ILE A 686 -42.59 1.68 71.07
N ARG A 687 -42.93 0.89 72.09
CA ARG A 687 -42.01 0.40 73.12
C ARG A 687 -41.97 -1.12 73.07
N PHE A 688 -40.82 -1.67 73.41
CA PHE A 688 -40.60 -3.10 73.52
C PHE A 688 -39.65 -3.39 74.67
N THR A 689 -39.62 -4.64 75.11
CA THR A 689 -38.73 -5.12 76.16
C THR A 689 -37.86 -6.25 75.63
N VAL A 690 -36.84 -6.62 76.40
CA VAL A 690 -35.98 -7.76 76.09
C VAL A 690 -35.87 -8.67 77.29
N SER A 691 -35.76 -9.96 77.02
CA SER A 691 -35.36 -10.97 77.99
C SER A 691 -33.88 -11.31 77.77
N ILE A 692 -33.12 -11.53 78.84
CA ILE A 692 -31.68 -11.80 78.77
C ILE A 692 -31.32 -13.03 79.60
N GLY A 693 -30.59 -13.96 79.01
CA GLY A 693 -29.93 -15.07 79.70
C GLY A 693 -28.43 -14.84 79.81
N ALA A 694 -27.85 -15.01 81.00
CA ALA A 694 -26.42 -14.80 81.23
C ALA A 694 -25.73 -16.11 81.67
N SER A 695 -24.61 -16.46 81.04
CA SER A 695 -23.78 -17.60 81.44
C SER A 695 -22.31 -17.20 81.56
N ARG A 696 -21.64 -17.70 82.61
CA ARG A 696 -20.19 -17.54 82.79
C ARG A 696 -19.43 -18.70 82.16
N LEU A 697 -18.21 -18.42 81.71
CA LEU A 697 -17.24 -19.44 81.34
C LEU A 697 -16.90 -20.33 82.54
N GLN A 698 -16.92 -21.65 82.33
CA GLN A 698 -16.56 -22.70 83.26
C GLN A 698 -15.43 -23.57 82.69
N ALA A 699 -14.73 -24.28 83.58
CA ALA A 699 -13.65 -25.16 83.17
C ALA A 699 -14.18 -26.30 82.28
N GLY A 700 -13.61 -26.44 81.07
CA GLY A 700 -13.98 -27.49 80.12
C GLY A 700 -15.07 -27.09 79.12
N ASP A 701 -15.58 -25.85 79.16
CA ASP A 701 -16.55 -25.37 78.18
C ASP A 701 -15.97 -25.28 76.77
N ASN A 702 -16.84 -25.56 75.80
CA ASN A 702 -16.74 -25.07 74.43
C ASN A 702 -17.81 -23.99 74.18
N LEU A 703 -17.72 -23.28 73.04
CA LEU A 703 -18.62 -22.17 72.73
C LEU A 703 -20.09 -22.61 72.71
N ASP A 704 -20.39 -23.77 72.13
CA ASP A 704 -21.75 -24.31 72.05
C ASP A 704 -22.35 -24.55 73.44
N SER A 705 -21.59 -25.16 74.36
CA SER A 705 -22.05 -25.43 75.73
C SER A 705 -22.28 -24.14 76.53
N LEU A 706 -21.48 -23.11 76.29
CA LEU A 706 -21.61 -21.81 76.95
C LEU A 706 -22.83 -21.04 76.43
N LEU A 707 -23.02 -21.02 75.10
CA LEU A 707 -24.19 -20.40 74.46
C LEU A 707 -25.49 -21.15 74.84
N ALA A 708 -25.49 -22.48 74.84
CA ALA A 708 -26.66 -23.28 75.22
C ALA A 708 -27.12 -22.99 76.65
N ARG A 709 -26.18 -22.85 77.61
CA ARG A 709 -26.54 -22.45 78.98
C ARG A 709 -27.10 -21.04 79.08
N ALA A 710 -26.58 -20.10 78.28
CA ALA A 710 -27.12 -18.74 78.23
C ALA A 710 -28.53 -18.73 77.61
N ASP A 711 -28.76 -19.55 76.58
CA ASP A 711 -30.06 -19.72 75.94
C ASP A 711 -31.10 -20.37 76.87
N ASP A 712 -30.72 -21.41 77.63
CA ASP A 712 -31.58 -22.00 78.66
C ASP A 712 -31.99 -20.98 79.73
N ALA A 713 -31.09 -20.07 80.09
CA ALA A 713 -31.39 -18.98 81.01
C ALA A 713 -32.35 -17.96 80.36
N LEU A 714 -32.13 -17.59 79.08
CA LEU A 714 -33.03 -16.72 78.32
C LEU A 714 -34.44 -17.32 78.23
N TYR A 715 -34.56 -18.62 77.98
CA TYR A 715 -35.83 -19.32 77.97
C TYR A 715 -36.55 -19.20 79.32
N ARG A 716 -35.84 -19.38 80.44
CA ARG A 716 -36.42 -19.12 81.78
C ARG A 716 -36.88 -17.68 81.94
N ALA A 717 -36.12 -16.70 81.45
CA ALA A 717 -36.47 -15.28 81.52
C ALA A 717 -37.80 -14.99 80.79
N LYS A 718 -37.97 -15.55 79.58
CA LYS A 718 -39.21 -15.42 78.80
C LYS A 718 -40.43 -16.06 79.49
N HIS A 719 -40.24 -17.18 80.19
CA HIS A 719 -41.32 -17.88 80.89
C HIS A 719 -41.64 -17.30 82.28
N ALA A 720 -40.67 -16.66 82.93
CA ALA A 720 -40.81 -16.07 84.27
C ALA A 720 -41.35 -14.62 84.24
N GLY A 721 -42.00 -14.20 83.14
CA GLY A 721 -42.67 -12.92 83.02
C GLY A 721 -42.06 -11.92 82.03
N ARG A 722 -40.99 -12.30 81.30
CA ARG A 722 -40.28 -11.43 80.33
C ARG A 722 -39.67 -10.18 80.97
N ASN A 723 -39.02 -9.33 80.17
CA ASN A 723 -38.39 -8.08 80.63
C ASN A 723 -37.53 -8.30 81.88
N ARG A 724 -36.64 -9.28 81.86
CA ARG A 724 -35.81 -9.68 82.99
C ARG A 724 -34.54 -10.39 82.56
N ILE A 725 -33.66 -10.60 83.53
CA ILE A 725 -32.42 -11.35 83.37
C ILE A 725 -32.51 -12.62 84.19
N GLU A 726 -32.07 -13.73 83.61
CA GLU A 726 -31.86 -14.98 84.32
C GLU A 726 -30.40 -15.41 84.16
N ARG A 727 -29.84 -15.97 85.24
CA ARG A 727 -28.49 -16.54 85.24
C ARG A 727 -28.56 -18.05 85.05
N ALA A 728 -27.61 -18.60 84.30
CA ALA A 728 -27.40 -20.03 84.11
C ALA A 728 -26.91 -20.75 85.37
#